data_AF-A0A6C1QJY2-F1
#
_entry.id   AF-A0A6C1QJY2-F1
#
_cell.length_a   1.000
_cell.length_b   1.000
_cell.length_c   1.000
_cell.angle_alpha   90.00
_cell.angle_beta   90.00
_cell.angle_gamma   90.00
#
_symmetry.space_group_name_H-M   'P 1'
#
loop_
_entity.id
_entity.type
_entity.pdbx_description
1 polymer ?
#
loop_
_entity_poly.entity_id
_entity_poly.type
_entity_poly.pdbx_seq_one_letter_code
_entity_poly.pdbx_strand_id
1 'polypeptide(L)'
;MTKKKKFITCDGNHAASHVAYMFSEVAAIYPITPSSNMAENVDEWAAKGRKNIFGEEVKLVEMQSEAGAAGTVHGSLQAGVLTSTYTASQGLLLMIPNMYKISGELLPGVFHVSARSLAAQALSIFGDHSDVMSTRQTGFAMLATGSVQEIMDIAPIAHLAAIKSRIPFLHFFDGFRTSHEVQKVEECDQETLKSLLDFKALQEFRDRALNPEHPVTRGTAQNPDIYFQSREAANRFYDVVPDIVEDYMKEINKITGREYHPFTFYGAKDAENIVIAMGSITETIKETIDYLVGKGEKVGLISVHLYRPFSAKYFNKILPKTVKRICVLDRTKEPGANGDPLYLDVRDLFYGKKDAPIIIGGRYGLSSKDTTPNHIIAVFDNLKQKEPKNQFTVGIVDDVTFRSLPVGENIDVSPKGNYAAKFYGIGADGTVGANKNSIKIIGDTTDKYAQGYFSYDSKKSGGITVSHLRFGDSPIRSPYLVNAADFVACHVPAYLEKYDMLKGLKKGGTFLLNSIWDAEETKKRIPDHMKKYMADNDIKFYIINATQIAEDIGLGGRTNTIMQSAFFRLAEVIPFKDAVKEMKDAIYKSYGMKGDEIVNMNNEAVDRGGSQVVKVDVPAQWKNIKVKPAEKRSDIPEFIRDIVFPINAQKGDDLPVSAFLNREDGTFPAGTTAYEKRGIAVHVPEWQLEHCIQCNQCAYVCPHSVIRPFLISDEEMKKLGNDIPVIEIEKGKLAGYKYRMQVSPLDCTGCGNCADVCPSKEKALIMKTLESQMHEDERWNKIIKNVTYKDTIVPKEQSVKNSQFAQPLFEFSGACAGCGETPYIKLITQLYGDRMMIANATGCSSIYGGSAPATPYTINDKGEGPAWANSLFEDNAEYGFGMATGVSKIRERLARFMETGMEADDMKPETKEAFKAWLDAKEDASKSKEVSEKVVEALKKEKNQIAKDIMALKQYLVKKSVWVFGGDGWAYDIGFGGLDHVIASGEDINMLVMDTEVYSNTGGQASKATPVGAIAKFAAAGKRVRKKDLGIMAMSYGYVYVAQVGMGANQNQFLKAVREAEAYPGPSVIIAYSPCINHGLRLGMGATQRQTKDAVDAGYWQLYRYNPMLEAEGKNPFELDSKEPDWNKFQDFLSSEVRYSSLKKAFPREAKELFKAAEENAKWRYNTYKRYAAMDFSKQE
;
A
#
# COMPACT_ATOMS: atom_id res chain seq x y z
N MET A 1 -41.29 6.49 -26.86
CA MET A 1 -40.98 5.26 -26.11
C MET A 1 -39.86 5.58 -25.15
N THR A 2 -40.06 5.49 -23.84
CA THR A 2 -39.00 5.71 -22.84
C THR A 2 -37.98 4.56 -22.96
N LYS A 3 -36.72 4.88 -23.29
CA LYS A 3 -35.61 3.93 -23.39
C LYS A 3 -35.45 3.25 -22.01
N LYS A 4 -35.42 1.91 -21.96
CA LYS A 4 -35.33 1.16 -20.70
C LYS A 4 -34.00 1.51 -20.00
N LYS A 5 -34.05 1.94 -18.74
CA LYS A 5 -32.85 2.26 -17.94
C LYS A 5 -31.98 1.02 -17.76
N LYS A 6 -30.67 1.18 -17.93
CA LYS A 6 -29.67 0.11 -17.74
C LYS A 6 -28.92 0.38 -16.45
N PHE A 7 -28.92 -0.59 -15.55
CA PHE A 7 -28.19 -0.49 -14.28
C PHE A 7 -27.02 -1.45 -14.28
N ILE A 8 -25.91 -1.04 -13.66
CA ILE A 8 -24.72 -1.85 -13.42
C ILE A 8 -24.27 -1.68 -11.98
N THR A 9 -23.66 -2.72 -11.42
CA THR A 9 -23.06 -2.68 -10.09
C THR A 9 -21.54 -2.58 -10.20
N CYS A 10 -21.00 -1.37 -10.00
CA CYS A 10 -19.58 -1.07 -10.22
C CYS A 10 -19.02 -0.11 -9.17
N ASP A 11 -17.69 0.06 -9.13
CA ASP A 11 -17.05 1.08 -8.30
C ASP A 11 -16.77 2.38 -9.07
N GLY A 12 -16.36 3.43 -8.36
CA GLY A 12 -16.07 4.74 -8.95
C GLY A 12 -14.95 4.69 -9.99
N ASN A 13 -13.90 3.87 -9.77
CA ASN A 13 -12.84 3.67 -10.75
C ASN A 13 -13.39 3.05 -12.04
N HIS A 14 -14.24 2.03 -11.95
CA HIS A 14 -14.90 1.42 -13.11
C HIS A 14 -15.76 2.44 -13.87
N ALA A 15 -16.57 3.25 -13.16
CA ALA A 15 -17.38 4.29 -13.77
C ALA A 15 -16.53 5.33 -14.51
N ALA A 16 -15.45 5.82 -13.90
CA ALA A 16 -14.54 6.78 -14.53
C ALA A 16 -13.81 6.17 -15.74
N SER A 17 -13.36 4.92 -15.63
CA SER A 17 -12.73 4.19 -16.74
C SER A 17 -13.69 4.04 -17.90
N HIS A 18 -14.94 3.68 -17.62
CA HIS A 18 -15.97 3.44 -18.61
C HIS A 18 -16.18 4.67 -19.48
N VAL A 19 -16.28 5.84 -18.85
CA VAL A 19 -16.39 7.13 -19.56
C VAL A 19 -15.09 7.48 -20.28
N ALA A 20 -13.95 7.41 -19.61
CA ALA A 20 -12.66 7.75 -20.22
C ALA A 20 -12.37 6.92 -21.48
N TYR A 21 -12.71 5.62 -21.44
CA TYR A 21 -12.56 4.71 -22.59
C TYR A 21 -13.40 5.15 -23.80
N MET A 22 -14.60 5.69 -23.57
CA MET A 22 -15.47 6.15 -24.66
C MET A 22 -14.86 7.31 -25.43
N PHE A 23 -14.24 8.27 -24.75
CA PHE A 23 -13.82 9.54 -25.34
C PHE A 23 -12.32 9.63 -25.67
N SER A 24 -11.53 8.60 -25.33
CA SER A 24 -10.09 8.61 -25.56
C SER A 24 -9.68 7.72 -26.73
N GLU A 25 -8.65 8.14 -27.45
CA GLU A 25 -7.93 7.33 -28.45
C GLU A 25 -6.65 6.74 -27.82
N VAL A 26 -6.00 7.50 -26.95
CA VAL A 26 -4.78 7.09 -26.21
C VAL A 26 -4.99 7.26 -24.69
N ALA A 27 -4.42 6.35 -23.92
CA ALA A 27 -4.28 6.49 -22.47
C ALA A 27 -2.81 6.30 -22.05
N ALA A 28 -2.14 7.38 -21.65
CA ALA A 28 -0.77 7.30 -21.12
C ALA A 28 -0.81 7.21 -19.60
N ILE A 29 -0.19 6.19 -19.01
CA ILE A 29 -0.46 5.79 -17.62
C ILE A 29 0.81 5.48 -16.83
N TYR A 30 0.66 5.51 -15.51
CA TYR A 30 1.58 4.91 -14.53
C TYR A 30 0.77 4.47 -13.30
N PRO A 31 1.05 3.33 -12.67
CA PRO A 31 0.23 2.83 -11.57
C PRO A 31 0.51 3.53 -10.24
N ILE A 32 -0.54 4.11 -9.66
CA ILE A 32 -0.54 4.62 -8.29
C ILE A 32 -1.90 4.38 -7.61
N THR A 33 -1.90 3.74 -6.45
CA THR A 33 -3.11 3.54 -5.63
C THR A 33 -3.70 4.91 -5.22
N PRO A 34 -5.03 5.11 -5.23
CA PRO A 34 -6.10 4.18 -5.62
C PRO A 34 -6.52 4.27 -7.11
N SER A 35 -5.76 4.93 -7.98
CA SER A 35 -6.14 5.18 -9.38
C SER A 35 -5.86 4.01 -10.33
N SER A 36 -4.95 3.09 -9.97
CA SER A 36 -4.45 2.02 -10.86
C SER A 36 -5.55 1.18 -11.51
N ASN A 37 -6.64 0.88 -10.80
CA ASN A 37 -7.76 0.10 -11.34
C ASN A 37 -8.35 0.73 -12.60
N MET A 38 -8.25 2.06 -12.76
CA MET A 38 -8.75 2.71 -13.96
C MET A 38 -7.99 2.29 -15.22
N ALA A 39 -6.66 2.40 -15.17
CA ALA A 39 -5.79 1.96 -16.25
C ALA A 39 -5.94 0.45 -16.50
N GLU A 40 -6.10 -0.35 -15.44
CA GLU A 40 -6.28 -1.80 -15.55
C GLU A 40 -7.56 -2.19 -16.28
N ASN A 41 -8.68 -1.52 -15.99
CA ASN A 41 -9.93 -1.74 -16.71
C ASN A 41 -9.77 -1.40 -18.20
N VAL A 42 -9.08 -0.31 -18.52
CA VAL A 42 -8.85 0.14 -19.91
C VAL A 42 -7.98 -0.86 -20.67
N ASP A 43 -6.90 -1.35 -20.05
CA ASP A 43 -6.04 -2.41 -20.60
C ASP A 43 -6.84 -3.68 -20.90
N GLU A 44 -7.62 -4.16 -19.93
CA GLU A 44 -8.43 -5.37 -20.08
C GLU A 44 -9.50 -5.22 -21.17
N TRP A 45 -10.16 -4.07 -21.26
CA TRP A 45 -11.18 -3.83 -22.28
C TRP A 45 -10.60 -3.69 -23.67
N ALA A 46 -9.46 -3.02 -23.82
CA ALA A 46 -8.74 -2.95 -25.10
C ALA A 46 -8.29 -4.35 -25.56
N ALA A 47 -7.69 -5.14 -24.66
CA ALA A 47 -7.29 -6.52 -24.96
C ALA A 47 -8.45 -7.44 -25.36
N LYS A 48 -9.69 -7.12 -24.94
CA LYS A 48 -10.92 -7.82 -25.33
C LYS A 48 -11.64 -7.21 -26.54
N GLY A 49 -11.05 -6.20 -27.18
CA GLY A 49 -11.59 -5.58 -28.40
C GLY A 49 -12.75 -4.62 -28.18
N ARG A 50 -12.93 -4.07 -26.97
CA ARG A 50 -13.94 -3.01 -26.72
C ARG A 50 -13.64 -1.81 -27.62
N LYS A 51 -14.68 -1.17 -28.16
CA LYS A 51 -14.52 0.00 -29.03
C LYS A 51 -14.97 1.29 -28.33
N ASN A 52 -14.21 2.37 -28.54
CA ASN A 52 -14.57 3.73 -28.14
C ASN A 52 -15.62 4.33 -29.11
N ILE A 53 -15.97 5.61 -28.94
CA ILE A 53 -16.98 6.27 -29.81
C ILE A 53 -16.54 6.42 -31.28
N PHE A 54 -15.25 6.25 -31.55
CA PHE A 54 -14.64 6.29 -32.88
C PHE A 54 -14.57 4.91 -33.55
N GLY A 55 -14.96 3.84 -32.85
CA GLY A 55 -14.91 2.47 -33.39
C GLY A 55 -13.56 1.77 -33.20
N GLU A 56 -12.69 2.32 -32.35
CA GLU A 56 -11.31 1.87 -32.17
C GLU A 56 -11.05 1.38 -30.73
N GLU A 57 -10.01 0.57 -30.55
CA GLU A 57 -9.52 0.21 -29.21
C GLU A 57 -8.63 1.32 -28.67
N VAL A 58 -8.79 1.66 -27.39
CA VAL A 58 -7.90 2.63 -26.74
C VAL A 58 -6.48 2.09 -26.70
N LYS A 59 -5.52 2.89 -27.17
CA LYS A 59 -4.09 2.55 -27.06
C LYS A 59 -3.57 2.95 -25.69
N LEU A 60 -3.35 1.97 -24.82
CA LEU A 60 -2.73 2.17 -23.51
C LEU A 60 -1.20 2.15 -23.62
N VAL A 61 -0.54 3.12 -22.99
CA VAL A 61 0.93 3.27 -22.97
C VAL A 61 1.39 3.47 -21.53
N GLU A 62 2.04 2.45 -20.97
CA GLU A 62 2.72 2.55 -19.67
C GLU A 62 4.06 3.28 -19.81
N MET A 63 4.28 4.27 -18.94
CA MET A 63 5.53 5.04 -18.87
C MET A 63 6.38 4.64 -17.66
N GLN A 64 7.57 5.22 -17.52
CA GLN A 64 8.47 4.95 -16.38
C GLN A 64 8.05 5.65 -15.08
N SER A 65 7.21 6.69 -15.19
CA SER A 65 6.68 7.48 -14.08
C SER A 65 5.51 8.33 -14.57
N GLU A 66 4.75 8.93 -13.65
CA GLU A 66 3.70 9.89 -13.98
C GLU A 66 4.23 11.12 -14.71
N ALA A 67 5.47 11.56 -14.46
CA ALA A 67 6.10 12.63 -15.24
C ALA A 67 6.24 12.25 -16.72
N GLY A 68 6.65 11.00 -17.00
CA GLY A 68 6.71 10.45 -18.35
C GLY A 68 5.32 10.28 -18.98
N ALA A 69 4.33 9.85 -18.19
CA ALA A 69 2.94 9.77 -18.65
C ALA A 69 2.40 11.16 -19.02
N ALA A 70 2.61 12.19 -18.21
CA ALA A 70 2.17 13.55 -18.50
C ALA A 70 2.83 14.13 -19.77
N GLY A 71 4.12 13.88 -19.97
CA GLY A 71 4.82 14.26 -21.21
C GLY A 71 4.27 13.52 -22.44
N THR A 72 3.89 12.25 -22.28
CA THR A 72 3.26 11.45 -23.34
C THR A 72 1.85 11.95 -23.66
N VAL A 73 1.06 12.31 -22.64
CA VAL A 73 -0.25 12.96 -22.85
C VAL A 73 -0.08 14.25 -23.64
N HIS A 74 0.86 15.11 -23.23
CA HIS A 74 1.15 16.36 -23.91
C HIS A 74 1.55 16.14 -25.39
N GLY A 75 2.49 15.23 -25.67
CA GLY A 75 2.91 14.92 -27.03
C GLY A 75 1.79 14.31 -27.89
N SER A 76 0.98 13.43 -27.33
CA SER A 76 -0.17 12.81 -28.02
C SER A 76 -1.25 13.84 -28.37
N LEU A 77 -1.57 14.76 -27.46
CA LEU A 77 -2.48 15.87 -27.73
C LEU A 77 -1.93 16.82 -28.81
N GLN A 78 -0.63 17.11 -28.80
CA GLN A 78 0.02 17.91 -29.84
C GLN A 78 -0.08 17.25 -31.23
N ALA A 79 -0.16 15.93 -31.29
CA ALA A 79 -0.37 15.16 -32.52
C ALA A 79 -1.86 15.07 -32.94
N GLY A 80 -2.78 15.75 -32.26
CA GLY A 80 -4.20 15.78 -32.62
C GLY A 80 -4.99 14.56 -32.14
N VAL A 81 -4.50 13.84 -31.14
CA VAL A 81 -5.11 12.62 -30.61
C VAL A 81 -5.71 12.88 -29.21
N LEU A 82 -6.99 12.55 -29.02
CA LEU A 82 -7.65 12.71 -27.72
C LEU A 82 -7.05 11.73 -26.71
N THR A 83 -6.50 12.29 -25.64
CA THR A 83 -5.66 11.53 -24.70
C THR A 83 -6.06 11.77 -23.25
N SER A 84 -6.19 10.68 -22.51
CA SER A 84 -6.45 10.69 -21.06
C SER A 84 -5.33 10.06 -20.24
N THR A 85 -5.38 10.31 -18.94
CA THR A 85 -4.53 9.65 -17.94
C THR A 85 -5.27 9.45 -16.62
N TYR A 86 -4.71 8.60 -15.77
CA TYR A 86 -5.25 8.23 -14.46
C TYR A 86 -4.13 8.36 -13.42
N THR A 87 -4.35 9.13 -12.36
CA THR A 87 -3.31 9.38 -11.34
C THR A 87 -3.92 9.77 -9.99
N ALA A 88 -3.06 9.98 -8.99
CA ALA A 88 -3.39 10.44 -7.64
C ALA A 88 -2.13 10.92 -6.90
N SER A 89 -2.27 11.73 -5.85
CA SER A 89 -1.22 12.00 -4.85
C SER A 89 0.13 12.42 -5.48
N GLN A 90 1.22 11.75 -5.11
CA GLN A 90 2.57 11.98 -5.62
C GLN A 90 2.63 11.93 -7.14
N GLY A 91 1.89 11.02 -7.75
CA GLY A 91 1.82 10.90 -9.20
C GLY A 91 1.28 12.16 -9.86
N LEU A 92 0.24 12.78 -9.28
CA LEU A 92 -0.30 14.04 -9.79
C LEU A 92 0.71 15.19 -9.63
N LEU A 93 1.50 15.22 -8.54
CA LEU A 93 2.56 16.22 -8.36
C LEU A 93 3.60 16.15 -9.49
N LEU A 94 3.99 14.94 -9.89
CA LEU A 94 4.94 14.73 -11.00
C LEU A 94 4.38 15.17 -12.35
N MET A 95 3.06 15.30 -12.49
CA MET A 95 2.42 15.79 -13.72
C MET A 95 2.33 17.32 -13.81
N ILE A 96 2.47 18.05 -12.71
CA ILE A 96 2.28 19.51 -12.63
C ILE A 96 3.04 20.28 -13.73
N PRO A 97 4.33 20.01 -14.01
CA PRO A 97 5.06 20.75 -15.03
C PRO A 97 4.42 20.65 -16.42
N ASN A 98 3.93 19.47 -16.80
CA ASN A 98 3.24 19.27 -18.07
C ASN A 98 1.81 19.80 -18.05
N MET A 99 1.12 19.83 -16.90
CA MET A 99 -0.21 20.46 -16.80
C MET A 99 -0.17 21.93 -17.21
N TYR A 100 0.86 22.69 -16.81
CA TYR A 100 1.02 24.07 -17.27
C TYR A 100 1.20 24.18 -18.79
N LYS A 101 1.89 23.21 -19.41
CA LYS A 101 2.10 23.18 -20.86
C LYS A 101 0.81 22.81 -21.61
N ILE A 102 0.12 21.77 -21.16
CA ILE A 102 -1.14 21.31 -21.76
C ILE A 102 -2.21 22.41 -21.71
N SER A 103 -2.33 23.11 -20.57
CA SER A 103 -3.29 24.23 -20.44
C SER A 103 -2.83 25.48 -21.21
N GLY A 104 -1.54 25.83 -21.14
CA GLY A 104 -0.97 26.99 -21.84
C GLY A 104 -1.07 26.88 -23.37
N GLU A 105 -1.09 25.66 -23.89
CA GLU A 105 -1.22 25.38 -25.32
C GLU A 105 -2.66 25.06 -25.75
N LEU A 106 -3.62 25.16 -24.81
CA LEU A 106 -5.06 24.98 -25.04
C LEU A 106 -5.38 23.62 -25.69
N LEU A 107 -4.92 22.55 -25.04
CA LEU A 107 -5.08 21.17 -25.49
C LEU A 107 -6.20 20.46 -24.69
N PRO A 108 -7.12 19.72 -25.35
CA PRO A 108 -8.31 19.14 -24.74
C PRO A 108 -8.03 17.80 -24.03
N GLY A 109 -7.04 17.75 -23.14
CA GLY A 109 -6.72 16.57 -22.34
C GLY A 109 -7.64 16.41 -21.12
N VAL A 110 -7.91 15.17 -20.70
CA VAL A 110 -8.69 14.88 -19.48
C VAL A 110 -7.94 13.96 -18.53
N PHE A 111 -7.69 14.44 -17.31
CA PHE A 111 -7.05 13.69 -16.24
C PHE A 111 -8.15 13.22 -15.27
N HIS A 112 -8.24 11.90 -15.06
CA HIS A 112 -9.13 11.35 -14.03
C HIS A 112 -8.32 11.03 -12.77
N VAL A 113 -8.66 11.70 -11.66
CA VAL A 113 -7.89 11.63 -10.42
C VAL A 113 -8.73 11.05 -9.29
N SER A 114 -8.27 9.94 -8.71
CA SER A 114 -8.81 9.45 -7.45
C SER A 114 -8.10 10.16 -6.29
N ALA A 115 -8.59 11.34 -5.92
CA ALA A 115 -7.91 12.30 -5.04
C ALA A 115 -7.44 11.65 -3.73
N ARG A 116 -6.16 11.83 -3.40
CA ARG A 116 -5.41 11.10 -2.36
C ARG A 116 -4.46 12.04 -1.60
N SER A 117 -4.31 11.78 -0.30
CA SER A 117 -3.33 12.45 0.56
C SER A 117 -1.92 12.49 -0.02
N LEU A 118 -1.26 13.63 0.10
CA LEU A 118 0.18 13.74 -0.10
C LEU A 118 0.97 13.19 1.10
N ALA A 119 2.12 12.58 0.81
CA ALA A 119 3.10 12.20 1.83
C ALA A 119 3.73 13.47 2.43
N ALA A 120 3.55 13.65 3.74
CA ALA A 120 4.12 14.76 4.50
C ALA A 120 4.98 14.20 5.66
N GLN A 121 4.44 14.18 6.89
CA GLN A 121 5.08 13.48 8.02
C GLN A 121 5.00 11.95 7.89
N ALA A 122 4.08 11.45 7.06
CA ALA A 122 3.92 10.05 6.73
C ALA A 122 3.25 9.90 5.35
N LEU A 123 3.47 8.75 4.72
CA LEU A 123 2.72 8.32 3.54
C LEU A 123 1.28 7.97 3.92
N SER A 124 0.32 8.38 3.10
CA SER A 124 -1.03 7.79 3.12
C SER A 124 -1.47 7.41 1.72
N ILE A 125 -2.13 6.25 1.60
CA ILE A 125 -2.78 5.82 0.35
C ILE A 125 -4.21 6.33 0.23
N PHE A 126 -4.76 6.91 1.30
CA PHE A 126 -6.19 7.18 1.43
C PHE A 126 -6.60 8.55 0.89
N GLY A 127 -7.90 8.71 0.65
CA GLY A 127 -8.46 9.87 -0.04
C GLY A 127 -8.59 11.14 0.79
N ASP A 128 -8.05 12.24 0.26
CA ASP A 128 -8.38 13.64 0.55
C ASP A 128 -8.03 14.50 -0.68
N HIS A 129 -8.17 15.82 -0.62
CA HIS A 129 -7.99 16.71 -1.76
C HIS A 129 -6.61 17.40 -1.82
N SER A 130 -5.65 17.01 -0.99
CA SER A 130 -4.34 17.69 -0.95
C SER A 130 -3.60 17.66 -2.29
N ASP A 131 -3.75 16.59 -3.07
CA ASP A 131 -3.16 16.45 -4.39
C ASP A 131 -3.81 17.37 -5.42
N VAL A 132 -5.13 17.31 -5.59
CA VAL A 132 -5.86 18.13 -6.55
C VAL A 132 -5.75 19.62 -6.22
N MET A 133 -5.74 19.99 -4.93
CA MET A 133 -5.53 21.38 -4.50
C MET A 133 -4.12 21.89 -4.80
N SER A 134 -3.12 21.01 -4.92
CA SER A 134 -1.75 21.36 -5.33
C SER A 134 -1.65 21.68 -6.83
N THR A 135 -2.71 21.46 -7.60
CA THR A 135 -2.76 21.71 -9.06
C THR A 135 -3.69 22.84 -9.48
N ARG A 136 -4.39 23.48 -8.52
CA ARG A 136 -5.45 24.48 -8.78
C ARG A 136 -5.02 25.70 -9.60
N GLN A 137 -3.72 25.95 -9.67
CA GLN A 137 -3.07 27.07 -10.36
C GLN A 137 -2.56 26.71 -11.77
N THR A 138 -2.60 25.44 -12.16
CA THR A 138 -2.01 24.96 -13.42
C THR A 138 -2.77 25.42 -14.67
N GLY A 139 -3.97 25.97 -14.49
CA GLY A 139 -4.87 26.35 -15.59
C GLY A 139 -5.76 25.20 -16.08
N PHE A 140 -5.78 24.04 -15.43
CA PHE A 140 -6.80 23.03 -15.70
C PHE A 140 -8.16 23.48 -15.14
N ALA A 141 -9.23 23.19 -15.87
CA ALA A 141 -10.56 23.20 -15.29
C ALA A 141 -10.70 21.99 -14.33
N MET A 142 -11.44 22.13 -13.23
CA MET A 142 -11.54 21.11 -12.19
C MET A 142 -13.00 20.77 -11.93
N LEU A 143 -13.38 19.53 -12.23
CA LEU A 143 -14.71 18.96 -11.97
C LEU A 143 -14.63 17.90 -10.88
N ALA A 144 -15.39 18.10 -9.81
CA ALA A 144 -15.49 17.18 -8.68
C ALA A 144 -16.77 16.35 -8.74
N THR A 145 -16.70 15.10 -8.30
CA THR A 145 -17.87 14.22 -8.15
C THR A 145 -17.86 13.53 -6.78
N GLY A 146 -19.04 13.40 -6.16
CA GLY A 146 -19.21 12.88 -4.81
C GLY A 146 -19.71 11.44 -4.73
N SER A 147 -20.29 10.87 -5.79
CA SER A 147 -20.79 9.49 -5.80
C SER A 147 -20.40 8.74 -7.07
N VAL A 148 -20.55 7.41 -7.06
CA VAL A 148 -20.30 6.57 -8.25
C VAL A 148 -21.24 6.95 -9.39
N GLN A 149 -22.50 7.31 -9.07
CA GLN A 149 -23.46 7.79 -10.05
C GLN A 149 -23.05 9.15 -10.64
N GLU A 150 -22.60 10.09 -9.80
CA GLU A 150 -22.12 11.40 -10.27
C GLU A 150 -20.90 11.25 -11.19
N ILE A 151 -20.01 10.29 -10.95
CA ILE A 151 -18.93 9.97 -11.89
C ILE A 151 -19.50 9.57 -13.26
N MET A 152 -20.49 8.68 -13.31
CA MET A 152 -21.09 8.22 -14.56
C MET A 152 -21.74 9.38 -15.35
N ASP A 153 -22.31 10.36 -14.65
CA ASP A 153 -23.08 11.44 -15.25
C ASP A 153 -22.22 12.67 -15.60
N ILE A 154 -21.25 13.04 -14.75
CA ILE A 154 -20.47 14.28 -14.87
C ILE A 154 -19.13 14.05 -15.56
N ALA A 155 -18.49 12.87 -15.43
CA ALA A 155 -17.23 12.60 -16.12
C ALA A 155 -17.29 12.80 -17.64
N PRO A 156 -18.40 12.48 -18.36
CA PRO A 156 -18.51 12.76 -19.80
C PRO A 156 -18.41 14.26 -20.11
N ILE A 157 -18.89 15.12 -19.20
CA ILE A 157 -18.86 16.57 -19.35
C ILE A 157 -17.41 17.07 -19.37
N ALA A 158 -16.50 16.47 -18.61
CA ALA A 158 -15.08 16.84 -18.64
C ALA A 158 -14.49 16.67 -20.06
N HIS A 159 -14.82 15.58 -20.74
CA HIS A 159 -14.37 15.31 -22.13
C HIS A 159 -15.03 16.24 -23.14
N LEU A 160 -16.35 16.34 -23.09
CA LEU A 160 -17.12 17.18 -24.01
C LEU A 160 -16.74 18.66 -23.88
N ALA A 161 -16.61 19.16 -22.65
CA ALA A 161 -16.21 20.54 -22.38
C ALA A 161 -14.74 20.79 -22.71
N ALA A 162 -13.83 19.84 -22.49
CA ALA A 162 -12.43 20.00 -22.89
C ALA A 162 -12.29 20.20 -24.40
N ILE A 163 -12.97 19.37 -25.19
CA ILE A 163 -12.96 19.45 -26.67
C ILE A 163 -13.54 20.79 -27.13
N LYS A 164 -14.69 21.19 -26.58
CA LYS A 164 -15.41 22.41 -26.99
C LYS A 164 -14.69 23.70 -26.56
N SER A 165 -14.14 23.74 -25.36
CA SER A 165 -13.49 24.94 -24.80
C SER A 165 -12.00 25.05 -25.14
N ARG A 166 -11.36 23.93 -25.48
CA ARG A 166 -9.91 23.75 -25.58
C ARG A 166 -9.16 23.83 -24.24
N ILE A 167 -9.86 23.95 -23.12
CA ILE A 167 -9.25 23.94 -21.79
C ILE A 167 -9.19 22.50 -21.29
N PRO A 168 -8.04 21.99 -20.84
CA PRO A 168 -7.95 20.65 -20.29
C PRO A 168 -8.70 20.54 -18.95
N PHE A 169 -9.22 19.34 -18.66
CA PHE A 169 -10.00 19.08 -17.45
C PHE A 169 -9.31 18.08 -16.52
N LEU A 170 -9.35 18.38 -15.23
CA LEU A 170 -9.10 17.45 -14.14
C LEU A 170 -10.45 17.06 -13.55
N HIS A 171 -10.88 15.83 -13.83
CA HIS A 171 -12.05 15.22 -13.21
C HIS A 171 -11.61 14.40 -11.99
N PHE A 172 -12.11 14.73 -10.80
CA PHE A 172 -11.70 14.04 -9.59
C PHE A 172 -12.86 13.60 -8.69
N PHE A 173 -12.55 12.59 -7.89
CA PHE A 173 -13.42 11.97 -6.92
C PHE A 173 -12.59 11.37 -5.79
N ASP A 174 -13.20 11.16 -4.64
CA ASP A 174 -12.45 10.84 -3.42
C ASP A 174 -11.85 9.44 -3.46
N GLY A 175 -10.52 9.36 -3.28
CA GLY A 175 -9.75 8.14 -3.22
C GLY A 175 -10.27 7.22 -2.11
N PHE A 176 -10.35 5.91 -2.40
CA PHE A 176 -11.10 4.89 -1.66
C PHE A 176 -12.60 5.17 -1.50
N ARG A 177 -12.97 6.28 -0.85
CA ARG A 177 -14.34 6.59 -0.43
C ARG A 177 -15.35 6.58 -1.57
N THR A 178 -14.96 7.02 -2.76
CA THR A 178 -15.78 6.93 -3.98
C THR A 178 -15.13 5.99 -5.00
N SER A 179 -13.82 6.06 -5.20
CA SER A 179 -13.12 5.24 -6.21
C SER A 179 -13.27 3.72 -6.01
N HIS A 180 -13.41 3.26 -4.76
CA HIS A 180 -13.51 1.83 -4.39
C HIS A 180 -14.85 1.47 -3.73
N GLU A 181 -15.74 2.44 -3.57
CA GLU A 181 -17.11 2.16 -3.16
C GLU A 181 -17.86 1.54 -4.34
N VAL A 182 -18.40 0.36 -4.14
CA VAL A 182 -19.26 -0.31 -5.13
C VAL A 182 -20.67 0.19 -4.94
N GLN A 183 -21.30 0.67 -6.00
CA GLN A 183 -22.71 1.05 -6.02
C GLN A 183 -23.44 0.48 -7.26
N LYS A 184 -24.75 0.28 -7.13
CA LYS A 184 -25.63 0.11 -8.29
C LYS A 184 -25.95 1.48 -8.90
N VAL A 185 -25.54 1.68 -10.15
CA VAL A 185 -25.68 2.96 -10.87
C VAL A 185 -26.38 2.78 -12.21
N GLU A 186 -27.08 3.82 -12.65
CA GLU A 186 -27.64 3.93 -14.00
C GLU A 186 -26.53 4.29 -14.99
N GLU A 187 -26.30 3.43 -15.97
CA GLU A 187 -25.31 3.61 -17.04
C GLU A 187 -25.91 4.44 -18.19
N CYS A 188 -25.18 5.45 -18.63
CA CYS A 188 -25.54 6.21 -19.83
C CYS A 188 -25.12 5.46 -21.10
N ASP A 189 -26.02 5.41 -22.08
CA ASP A 189 -25.75 4.76 -23.37
C ASP A 189 -24.70 5.51 -24.19
N GLN A 190 -23.74 4.78 -24.77
CA GLN A 190 -22.61 5.33 -25.52
C GLN A 190 -23.05 6.19 -26.70
N GLU A 191 -24.06 5.76 -27.46
CA GLU A 191 -24.58 6.52 -28.60
C GLU A 191 -25.27 7.82 -28.15
N THR A 192 -25.97 7.79 -27.01
CA THR A 192 -26.54 9.00 -26.41
C THR A 192 -25.43 10.01 -26.07
N LEU A 193 -24.35 9.58 -25.41
CA LEU A 193 -23.24 10.47 -25.05
C LEU A 193 -22.47 10.96 -26.28
N LYS A 194 -22.26 10.11 -27.29
CA LYS A 194 -21.64 10.47 -28.56
C LYS A 194 -22.41 11.60 -29.28
N SER A 195 -23.74 11.63 -29.17
CA SER A 195 -24.56 12.68 -29.80
C SER A 195 -24.32 14.09 -29.23
N LEU A 196 -23.71 14.19 -28.04
CA LEU A 196 -23.33 15.47 -27.42
C LEU A 196 -21.98 16.01 -27.89
N LEU A 197 -21.19 15.21 -28.61
CA LEU A 197 -19.85 15.58 -29.05
C LEU A 197 -19.91 16.67 -30.13
N ASP A 198 -19.16 17.75 -29.91
CA ASP A 198 -18.95 18.79 -30.93
C ASP A 198 -17.89 18.33 -31.94
N PHE A 199 -18.35 17.66 -33.01
CA PHE A 199 -17.48 17.16 -34.07
C PHE A 199 -16.72 18.27 -34.81
N LYS A 200 -17.24 19.49 -34.84
CA LYS A 200 -16.53 20.62 -35.43
C LYS A 200 -15.34 21.00 -34.55
N ALA A 201 -15.55 21.17 -33.25
CA ALA A 201 -14.46 21.46 -32.32
C ALA A 201 -13.38 20.37 -32.31
N LEU A 202 -13.79 19.10 -32.41
CA LEU A 202 -12.88 17.97 -32.58
C LEU A 202 -12.05 18.08 -33.87
N GLN A 203 -12.69 18.36 -35.00
CA GLN A 203 -11.97 18.52 -36.27
C GLN A 203 -10.98 19.68 -36.18
N GLU A 204 -11.38 20.83 -35.63
CA GLU A 204 -10.46 21.95 -35.48
C GLU A 204 -9.28 21.64 -34.53
N PHE A 205 -9.46 20.77 -33.54
CA PHE A 205 -8.35 20.29 -32.70
C PHE A 205 -7.35 19.50 -33.55
N ARG A 206 -7.83 18.61 -34.42
CA ARG A 206 -7.01 17.83 -35.34
C ARG A 206 -6.31 18.71 -36.37
N ASP A 207 -7.00 19.70 -36.94
CA ASP A 207 -6.43 20.65 -37.91
C ASP A 207 -5.30 21.50 -37.29
N ARG A 208 -5.30 21.69 -35.97
CA ARG A 208 -4.25 22.39 -35.21
C ARG A 208 -3.11 21.49 -34.77
N ALA A 209 -3.10 20.21 -35.08
CA ALA A 209 -2.04 19.29 -34.68
C ALA A 209 -0.69 19.66 -35.33
N LEU A 210 0.41 19.25 -34.70
CA LEU A 210 1.73 19.30 -35.32
C LEU A 210 1.78 18.27 -36.46
N ASN A 211 1.91 18.77 -37.69
CA ASN A 211 2.01 17.94 -38.89
C ASN A 211 2.99 18.58 -39.88
N PRO A 212 3.95 17.83 -40.46
CA PRO A 212 4.90 18.36 -41.43
C PRO A 212 4.26 18.90 -42.73
N GLU A 213 3.01 18.53 -43.04
CA GLU A 213 2.28 19.07 -44.20
C GLU A 213 1.78 20.51 -43.98
N HIS A 214 1.65 20.93 -42.72
CA HIS A 214 1.28 22.30 -42.33
C HIS A 214 2.01 22.70 -41.03
N PRO A 215 3.36 22.84 -41.09
CA PRO A 215 4.19 22.92 -39.90
C PRO A 215 3.99 24.25 -39.16
N VAL A 216 4.05 24.19 -37.83
CA VAL A 216 4.05 25.34 -36.92
C VAL A 216 5.08 25.15 -35.81
N THR A 217 5.50 26.25 -35.18
CA THR A 217 6.41 26.23 -34.02
C THR A 217 5.62 26.46 -32.74
N ARG A 218 5.83 25.62 -31.71
CA ARG A 218 5.18 25.74 -30.38
C ARG A 218 6.23 25.62 -29.27
N GLY A 219 5.88 26.12 -28.08
CA GLY A 219 6.78 26.06 -26.91
C GLY A 219 8.03 26.94 -27.04
N THR A 220 7.92 28.09 -27.71
CA THR A 220 9.03 29.04 -27.87
C THR A 220 9.51 29.62 -26.54
N ALA A 221 10.77 30.02 -26.47
CA ALA A 221 11.24 30.93 -25.42
C ALA A 221 10.78 32.36 -25.74
N GLN A 222 10.26 33.08 -24.75
CA GLN A 222 9.75 34.44 -24.91
C GLN A 222 10.41 35.37 -23.90
N ASN A 223 10.71 36.59 -24.34
CA ASN A 223 11.24 37.65 -23.50
C ASN A 223 10.09 38.37 -22.74
N PRO A 224 10.42 39.24 -21.75
CA PRO A 224 9.42 39.99 -21.00
C PRO A 224 8.53 40.92 -21.84
N ASP A 225 8.98 41.30 -23.03
CA ASP A 225 8.29 42.21 -23.96
C ASP A 225 6.99 41.63 -24.53
N ILE A 226 6.83 40.31 -24.59
CA ILE A 226 5.62 39.65 -25.12
C ILE A 226 5.04 38.54 -24.25
N TYR A 227 5.79 38.02 -23.27
CA TYR A 227 5.33 36.88 -22.47
C TYR A 227 4.01 37.18 -21.74
N PHE A 228 3.92 38.34 -21.08
CA PHE A 228 2.73 38.69 -20.30
C PHE A 228 1.50 38.81 -21.21
N GLN A 229 1.61 39.53 -22.33
CA GLN A 229 0.52 39.70 -23.29
C GLN A 229 0.05 38.36 -23.87
N SER A 230 0.99 37.47 -24.20
CA SER A 230 0.64 36.14 -24.74
C SER A 230 -0.03 35.23 -23.70
N ARG A 231 0.33 35.38 -22.41
CA ARG A 231 -0.29 34.61 -21.33
C ARG A 231 -1.75 35.01 -21.10
N GLU A 232 -2.04 36.31 -21.13
CA GLU A 232 -3.40 36.86 -20.97
C GLU A 232 -4.30 36.62 -22.19
N ALA A 233 -3.73 36.33 -23.37
CA ALA A 233 -4.51 36.04 -24.58
C ALA A 233 -5.41 34.78 -24.42
N ALA A 234 -5.12 33.91 -23.45
CA ALA A 234 -5.91 32.73 -23.16
C ALA A 234 -7.23 33.03 -22.41
N ASN A 235 -7.40 34.22 -21.81
CA ASN A 235 -8.53 34.54 -20.92
C ASN A 235 -9.89 34.23 -21.55
N ARG A 236 -10.08 34.60 -22.83
CA ARG A 236 -11.33 34.36 -23.57
C ARG A 236 -11.75 32.89 -23.63
N PHE A 237 -10.80 31.95 -23.52
CA PHE A 237 -11.09 30.51 -23.50
C PHE A 237 -11.55 30.05 -22.12
N TYR A 238 -11.05 30.67 -21.05
CA TYR A 238 -11.46 30.38 -19.67
C TYR A 238 -12.81 31.01 -19.30
N ASP A 239 -13.08 32.23 -19.75
CA ASP A 239 -14.29 32.99 -19.41
C ASP A 239 -15.59 32.24 -19.78
N VAL A 240 -15.55 31.44 -20.84
CA VAL A 240 -16.71 30.68 -21.36
C VAL A 240 -16.86 29.29 -20.76
N VAL A 241 -15.84 28.76 -20.06
CA VAL A 241 -15.87 27.38 -19.51
C VAL A 241 -17.07 27.15 -18.59
N PRO A 242 -17.40 28.04 -17.63
CA PRO A 242 -18.55 27.81 -16.75
C PRO A 242 -19.88 27.68 -17.50
N ASP A 243 -20.07 28.47 -18.56
CA ASP A 243 -21.29 28.41 -19.37
C ASP A 243 -21.35 27.13 -20.22
N ILE A 244 -20.21 26.71 -20.80
CA ILE A 244 -20.11 25.43 -21.52
C ILE A 244 -20.43 24.24 -20.60
N VAL A 245 -19.89 24.24 -19.38
CA VAL A 245 -20.14 23.18 -18.39
C VAL A 245 -21.60 23.15 -17.97
N GLU A 246 -22.19 24.31 -17.65
CA GLU A 246 -23.63 24.42 -17.33
C GLU A 246 -24.50 23.86 -18.47
N ASP A 247 -24.18 24.18 -19.72
CA ASP A 247 -24.98 23.72 -20.85
C ASP A 247 -24.90 22.20 -21.04
N TYR A 248 -23.71 21.61 -20.91
CA TYR A 248 -23.59 20.14 -20.92
C TYR A 248 -24.27 19.49 -19.71
N MET A 249 -24.22 20.09 -18.53
CA MET A 249 -24.98 19.61 -17.38
C MET A 249 -26.48 19.61 -17.66
N LYS A 250 -27.04 20.66 -18.28
CA LYS A 250 -28.46 20.66 -18.70
C LYS A 250 -28.79 19.54 -19.68
N GLU A 251 -27.92 19.21 -20.62
CA GLU A 251 -28.14 18.08 -21.54
C GLU A 251 -28.12 16.74 -20.79
N ILE A 252 -27.19 16.54 -19.86
CA ILE A 252 -27.17 15.37 -18.97
C ILE A 252 -28.44 15.32 -18.12
N ASN A 253 -28.95 16.45 -17.63
CA ASN A 253 -30.19 16.50 -16.87
C ASN A 253 -31.39 16.01 -17.69
N LYS A 254 -31.46 16.36 -18.99
CA LYS A 254 -32.51 15.88 -19.90
C LYS A 254 -32.40 14.36 -20.16
N ILE A 255 -31.19 13.83 -20.24
CA ILE A 255 -30.94 12.41 -20.51
C ILE A 255 -31.26 11.56 -19.28
N THR A 256 -30.81 11.99 -18.11
CA THR A 256 -30.79 11.18 -16.89
C THR A 256 -31.99 11.43 -15.97
N GLY A 257 -32.55 12.64 -16.05
CA GLY A 257 -33.54 13.16 -15.09
C GLY A 257 -32.93 13.63 -13.76
N ARG A 258 -31.60 13.64 -13.62
CA ARG A 258 -30.88 14.12 -12.42
C ARG A 258 -30.40 15.55 -12.66
N GLU A 259 -30.57 16.44 -11.69
CA GLU A 259 -30.25 17.86 -11.86
C GLU A 259 -28.82 18.19 -11.41
N TYR A 260 -28.00 18.61 -12.38
CA TYR A 260 -26.64 19.10 -12.19
C TYR A 260 -26.49 20.53 -12.70
N HIS A 261 -25.61 21.26 -12.02
CA HIS A 261 -25.17 22.63 -12.29
C HIS A 261 -23.73 22.79 -11.77
N PRO A 262 -22.96 23.82 -12.18
CA PRO A 262 -21.63 24.09 -11.60
C PRO A 262 -21.65 24.10 -10.07
N PHE A 263 -22.75 24.58 -9.49
CA PHE A 263 -23.08 24.51 -8.07
C PHE A 263 -24.54 24.07 -7.91
N THR A 264 -24.82 23.09 -7.04
CA THR A 264 -26.20 22.64 -6.76
C THR A 264 -26.58 22.88 -5.31
N PHE A 265 -27.74 23.47 -5.06
CA PHE A 265 -28.29 23.66 -3.71
C PHE A 265 -29.21 22.49 -3.30
N TYR A 266 -29.10 22.04 -2.04
CA TYR A 266 -29.97 21.02 -1.45
C TYR A 266 -30.35 21.41 -0.01
N GLY A 267 -31.63 21.31 0.35
CA GLY A 267 -32.12 21.56 1.71
C GLY A 267 -33.34 22.48 1.76
N ALA A 268 -33.55 23.14 2.90
CA ALA A 268 -34.70 24.02 3.10
C ALA A 268 -34.67 25.23 2.14
N LYS A 269 -35.81 25.56 1.51
CA LYS A 269 -35.92 26.71 0.60
C LYS A 269 -35.63 28.05 1.30
N ASP A 270 -35.89 28.10 2.61
CA ASP A 270 -35.64 29.24 3.50
C ASP A 270 -34.45 28.98 4.43
N ALA A 271 -33.46 28.18 4.00
CA ALA A 271 -32.27 27.89 4.79
C ALA A 271 -31.56 29.17 5.27
N GLU A 272 -31.16 29.18 6.54
CA GLU A 272 -30.40 30.27 7.15
C GLU A 272 -28.93 29.90 7.39
N ASN A 273 -28.66 28.61 7.58
CA ASN A 273 -27.32 28.08 7.83
C ASN A 273 -27.00 27.03 6.76
N ILE A 274 -25.94 27.25 5.98
CA ILE A 274 -25.57 26.33 4.91
C ILE A 274 -24.13 25.83 5.05
N VAL A 275 -23.89 24.64 4.51
CA VAL A 275 -22.55 24.10 4.30
C VAL A 275 -22.20 24.20 2.81
N ILE A 276 -20.95 24.50 2.49
CA ILE A 276 -20.40 24.43 1.14
C ILE A 276 -19.30 23.38 1.17
N ALA A 277 -19.40 22.39 0.29
CA ALA A 277 -18.47 21.27 0.25
C ALA A 277 -18.36 20.66 -1.15
N MET A 278 -17.38 19.78 -1.31
CA MET A 278 -17.03 19.14 -2.57
C MET A 278 -16.67 17.67 -2.34
N GLY A 279 -16.86 16.81 -3.35
CA GLY A 279 -16.57 15.38 -3.23
C GLY A 279 -17.59 14.63 -2.39
N SER A 280 -17.21 13.48 -1.82
CA SER A 280 -18.16 12.49 -1.30
C SER A 280 -18.94 12.94 -0.07
N ILE A 281 -18.46 13.95 0.64
CA ILE A 281 -19.13 14.44 1.85
C ILE A 281 -20.49 15.06 1.53
N THR A 282 -20.70 15.52 0.29
CA THR A 282 -21.96 16.13 -0.13
C THR A 282 -23.13 15.15 0.03
N GLU A 283 -22.92 13.86 -0.22
CA GLU A 283 -23.93 12.81 -0.01
C GLU A 283 -24.27 12.62 1.47
N THR A 284 -23.25 12.51 2.35
CA THR A 284 -23.46 12.44 3.81
C THR A 284 -24.18 13.68 4.33
N ILE A 285 -23.86 14.87 3.80
CA ILE A 285 -24.51 16.11 4.22
C ILE A 285 -25.97 16.13 3.75
N LYS A 286 -26.28 15.69 2.53
CA LYS A 286 -27.67 15.56 2.03
C LYS A 286 -28.50 14.66 2.94
N GLU A 287 -27.98 13.48 3.29
CA GLU A 287 -28.64 12.54 4.21
C GLU A 287 -28.85 13.14 5.61
N THR A 288 -27.86 13.87 6.12
CA THR A 288 -27.98 14.60 7.40
C THR A 288 -29.01 15.74 7.34
N ILE A 289 -29.06 16.47 6.22
CA ILE A 289 -30.02 17.56 6.01
C ILE A 289 -31.44 17.02 6.02
N ASP A 290 -31.71 15.87 5.40
CA ASP A 290 -33.05 15.26 5.40
C ASP A 290 -33.54 14.97 6.83
N TYR A 291 -32.64 14.48 7.67
CA TYR A 291 -32.92 14.25 9.10
C TYR A 291 -33.21 15.57 9.84
N LEU A 292 -32.38 16.60 9.65
CA LEU A 292 -32.52 17.88 10.33
C LEU A 292 -33.75 18.69 9.86
N VAL A 293 -33.99 18.73 8.55
CA VAL A 293 -35.18 19.36 7.97
C VAL A 293 -36.45 18.64 8.43
N GLY A 294 -36.41 17.31 8.56
CA GLY A 294 -37.49 16.53 9.19
C GLY A 294 -37.80 16.95 10.63
N LYS A 295 -36.87 17.64 11.32
CA LYS A 295 -37.07 18.25 12.65
C LYS A 295 -37.41 19.76 12.60
N GLY A 296 -37.57 20.34 11.42
CA GLY A 296 -37.88 21.77 11.22
C GLY A 296 -36.65 22.69 11.16
N GLU A 297 -35.44 22.15 11.03
CA GLU A 297 -34.22 22.94 10.92
C GLU A 297 -34.08 23.62 9.55
N LYS A 298 -33.64 24.89 9.55
CA LYS A 298 -33.45 25.70 8.33
C LYS A 298 -32.02 25.58 7.79
N VAL A 299 -31.67 24.38 7.35
CA VAL A 299 -30.32 24.01 6.91
C VAL A 299 -30.26 23.70 5.41
N GLY A 300 -29.08 23.88 4.81
CA GLY A 300 -28.85 23.56 3.40
C GLY A 300 -27.38 23.26 3.08
N LEU A 301 -27.16 22.83 1.84
CA LEU A 301 -25.87 22.48 1.26
C LEU A 301 -25.75 23.12 -0.12
N ILE A 302 -24.58 23.69 -0.42
CA ILE A 302 -24.13 23.92 -1.79
C ILE A 302 -23.05 22.89 -2.10
N SER A 303 -23.32 22.02 -3.07
CA SER A 303 -22.32 21.10 -3.62
C SER A 303 -21.58 21.80 -4.75
N VAL A 304 -20.25 21.78 -4.69
CA VAL A 304 -19.38 22.33 -5.74
C VAL A 304 -19.02 21.22 -6.71
N HIS A 305 -19.46 21.34 -7.97
CA HIS A 305 -19.10 20.42 -9.04
C HIS A 305 -17.97 21.02 -9.89
N LEU A 306 -18.12 22.27 -10.37
CA LEU A 306 -17.06 22.99 -11.06
C LEU A 306 -16.28 23.87 -10.09
N TYR A 307 -15.12 23.39 -9.63
CA TYR A 307 -14.25 24.15 -8.73
C TYR A 307 -13.38 25.18 -9.46
N ARG A 308 -12.93 24.85 -10.68
CA ARG A 308 -12.17 25.78 -11.54
C ARG A 308 -12.66 25.71 -12.98
N PRO A 309 -12.88 26.86 -13.65
CA PRO A 309 -12.95 28.21 -13.09
C PRO A 309 -14.09 28.39 -12.08
N PHE A 310 -13.85 29.12 -10.99
CA PHE A 310 -14.82 29.31 -9.92
C PHE A 310 -15.83 30.40 -10.30
N SER A 311 -17.07 30.02 -10.64
CA SER A 311 -18.03 30.95 -11.24
C SER A 311 -18.94 31.66 -10.23
N ALA A 312 -18.66 32.95 -9.97
CA ALA A 312 -19.55 33.81 -9.17
C ALA A 312 -20.98 33.88 -9.72
N LYS A 313 -21.14 33.86 -11.06
CA LYS A 313 -22.45 33.88 -11.75
C LYS A 313 -23.33 32.70 -11.31
N TYR A 314 -22.81 31.49 -11.42
CA TYR A 314 -23.57 30.28 -11.07
C TYR A 314 -23.71 30.08 -9.57
N PHE A 315 -22.70 30.48 -8.78
CA PHE A 315 -22.81 30.46 -7.31
C PHE A 315 -23.95 31.35 -6.81
N ASN A 316 -23.99 32.62 -7.23
CA ASN A 316 -25.03 33.56 -6.79
C ASN A 316 -26.43 33.18 -7.26
N LYS A 317 -26.55 32.45 -8.39
CA LYS A 317 -27.84 31.95 -8.91
C LYS A 317 -28.51 30.97 -7.95
N ILE A 318 -27.74 30.14 -7.25
CA ILE A 318 -28.27 29.07 -6.39
C ILE A 318 -28.28 29.41 -4.91
N LEU A 319 -27.62 30.50 -4.49
CA LEU A 319 -27.54 30.90 -3.09
C LEU A 319 -28.90 31.42 -2.58
N PRO A 320 -29.53 30.79 -1.57
CA PRO A 320 -30.77 31.31 -1.01
C PRO A 320 -30.56 32.67 -0.35
N LYS A 321 -31.47 33.61 -0.61
CA LYS A 321 -31.40 34.98 -0.05
C LYS A 321 -31.53 35.03 1.48
N THR A 322 -32.03 33.97 2.10
CA THR A 322 -32.23 33.84 3.55
C THR A 322 -30.97 33.43 4.31
N VAL A 323 -29.89 33.08 3.61
CA VAL A 323 -28.63 32.61 4.23
C VAL A 323 -28.01 33.71 5.09
N LYS A 324 -27.75 33.38 6.35
CA LYS A 324 -27.08 34.24 7.34
C LYS A 324 -25.69 33.73 7.70
N ARG A 325 -25.46 32.42 7.60
CA ARG A 325 -24.19 31.78 7.99
C ARG A 325 -23.80 30.66 7.03
N ILE A 326 -22.52 30.60 6.71
CA ILE A 326 -21.91 29.66 5.78
C ILE A 326 -20.74 28.96 6.48
N CYS A 327 -20.74 27.64 6.46
CA CYS A 327 -19.55 26.84 6.77
C CYS A 327 -18.98 26.28 5.47
N VAL A 328 -17.69 26.44 5.24
CA VAL A 328 -16.97 25.83 4.12
C VAL A 328 -16.13 24.68 4.63
N LEU A 329 -16.33 23.49 4.08
CA LEU A 329 -15.59 22.29 4.45
C LEU A 329 -14.54 21.97 3.39
N ASP A 330 -13.27 22.04 3.79
CA ASP A 330 -12.13 21.67 2.97
C ASP A 330 -11.61 20.28 3.37
N ARG A 331 -11.37 19.43 2.37
CA ARG A 331 -10.76 18.11 2.56
C ARG A 331 -9.25 18.16 2.33
N THR A 332 -8.59 19.21 2.81
CA THR A 332 -7.14 19.39 2.69
C THR A 332 -6.61 20.14 3.93
N LYS A 333 -5.29 20.31 4.01
CA LYS A 333 -4.64 21.19 4.98
C LYS A 333 -3.49 21.90 4.28
N GLU A 334 -3.51 23.23 4.28
CA GLU A 334 -2.36 24.07 3.90
C GLU A 334 -1.70 24.65 5.18
N PRO A 335 -0.64 24.04 5.73
CA PRO A 335 0.01 24.52 6.94
C PRO A 335 0.53 25.96 6.76
N GLY A 336 0.14 26.87 7.66
CA GLY A 336 0.55 28.28 7.63
C GLY A 336 -0.32 29.19 6.75
N ALA A 337 -1.27 28.65 5.98
CA ALA A 337 -2.21 29.45 5.21
C ALA A 337 -3.26 30.16 6.09
N ASN A 338 -3.79 31.29 5.60
CA ASN A 338 -4.87 32.04 6.26
C ASN A 338 -6.25 31.33 6.20
N GLY A 339 -6.31 30.22 5.48
CA GLY A 339 -7.49 29.38 5.26
C GLY A 339 -7.22 28.37 4.15
N ASP A 340 -8.03 27.32 4.09
CA ASP A 340 -7.93 26.30 3.04
C ASP A 340 -8.58 26.78 1.72
N PRO A 341 -8.29 26.16 0.56
CA PRO A 341 -8.58 26.74 -0.75
C PRO A 341 -10.05 27.08 -1.02
N LEU A 342 -10.99 26.16 -0.75
CA LEU A 342 -12.41 26.42 -1.02
C LEU A 342 -12.96 27.50 -0.09
N TYR A 343 -12.55 27.49 1.18
CA TYR A 343 -12.87 28.56 2.13
C TYR A 343 -12.39 29.93 1.65
N LEU A 344 -11.18 30.04 1.12
CA LEU A 344 -10.65 31.30 0.59
C LEU A 344 -11.44 31.79 -0.63
N ASP A 345 -11.77 30.90 -1.57
CA ASP A 345 -12.56 31.25 -2.76
C ASP A 345 -13.96 31.75 -2.39
N VAL A 346 -14.61 31.10 -1.41
CA VAL A 346 -15.92 31.55 -0.91
C VAL A 346 -15.80 32.89 -0.20
N ARG A 347 -14.76 33.12 0.61
CA ARG A 347 -14.57 34.42 1.26
C ARG A 347 -14.39 35.55 0.27
N ASP A 348 -13.65 35.31 -0.82
CA ASP A 348 -13.43 36.30 -1.87
C ASP A 348 -14.76 36.77 -2.50
N LEU A 349 -15.71 35.84 -2.77
CA LEU A 349 -17.03 36.19 -3.30
C LEU A 349 -17.84 37.18 -2.47
N PHE A 350 -17.54 37.30 -1.16
CA PHE A 350 -18.24 38.19 -0.23
C PHE A 350 -17.37 39.34 0.27
N TYR A 351 -16.10 39.42 -0.12
CA TYR A 351 -15.22 40.51 0.29
C TYR A 351 -15.80 41.87 -0.16
N GLY A 352 -15.91 42.80 0.78
CA GLY A 352 -16.49 44.13 0.54
C GLY A 352 -18.03 44.20 0.42
N LYS A 353 -18.77 43.10 0.56
CA LYS A 353 -20.25 43.13 0.57
C LYS A 353 -20.80 43.54 1.94
N LYS A 354 -21.69 44.54 1.98
CA LYS A 354 -22.27 45.10 3.21
C LYS A 354 -23.04 44.09 4.06
N ASP A 355 -23.82 43.22 3.40
CA ASP A 355 -24.67 42.22 4.05
C ASP A 355 -24.13 40.79 3.87
N ALA A 356 -22.80 40.64 3.95
CA ALA A 356 -22.16 39.33 3.85
C ALA A 356 -22.59 38.41 5.02
N PRO A 357 -22.89 37.12 4.76
CA PRO A 357 -23.13 36.17 5.83
C PRO A 357 -21.85 35.93 6.63
N ILE A 358 -21.99 35.38 7.84
CA ILE A 358 -20.82 34.89 8.59
C ILE A 358 -20.24 33.70 7.84
N ILE A 359 -18.95 33.73 7.50
CA ILE A 359 -18.27 32.65 6.77
C ILE A 359 -17.18 32.05 7.67
N ILE A 360 -17.34 30.77 8.01
CA ILE A 360 -16.35 29.98 8.73
C ILE A 360 -15.82 28.83 7.86
N GLY A 361 -14.59 28.39 8.14
CA GLY A 361 -13.95 27.25 7.50
C GLY A 361 -13.72 26.11 8.47
N GLY A 362 -13.81 24.88 7.99
CA GLY A 362 -13.52 23.66 8.74
C GLY A 362 -12.81 22.61 7.88
N ARG A 363 -11.96 21.80 8.51
CA ARG A 363 -11.26 20.69 7.87
C ARG A 363 -11.85 19.35 8.30
N TYR A 364 -11.96 18.42 7.36
CA TYR A 364 -12.49 17.08 7.60
C TYR A 364 -11.79 16.03 6.74
N GLY A 365 -11.98 14.75 7.05
CA GLY A 365 -11.76 13.66 6.10
C GLY A 365 -10.35 13.47 5.54
N LEU A 366 -9.32 14.08 6.15
CA LEU A 366 -7.93 13.90 5.73
C LEU A 366 -7.55 12.41 5.81
N SER A 367 -6.87 11.90 4.78
CA SER A 367 -6.51 10.49 4.69
C SER A 367 -7.69 9.53 4.94
N SER A 368 -8.86 9.83 4.37
CA SER A 368 -10.12 9.09 4.56
C SER A 368 -10.57 8.92 6.01
N LYS A 369 -10.24 9.85 6.90
CA LYS A 369 -10.85 9.90 8.24
C LYS A 369 -12.38 9.82 8.11
N ASP A 370 -12.99 8.82 8.76
CA ASP A 370 -14.41 8.57 8.60
C ASP A 370 -15.22 9.77 9.10
N THR A 371 -16.00 10.36 8.20
CA THR A 371 -16.78 11.56 8.50
C THR A 371 -18.26 11.21 8.46
N THR A 372 -18.86 11.05 9.63
CA THR A 372 -20.21 10.52 9.82
C THR A 372 -21.26 11.64 9.85
N PRO A 373 -22.56 11.30 9.77
CA PRO A 373 -23.65 12.27 9.94
C PRO A 373 -23.56 13.06 11.25
N ASN A 374 -23.12 12.44 12.33
CA ASN A 374 -22.89 13.11 13.61
C ASN A 374 -21.88 14.24 13.54
N HIS A 375 -20.81 14.06 12.78
CA HIS A 375 -19.82 15.11 12.52
C HIS A 375 -20.47 16.28 11.78
N ILE A 376 -21.36 16.00 10.83
CA ILE A 376 -22.09 17.05 10.10
C ILE A 376 -23.11 17.77 10.99
N ILE A 377 -23.79 17.06 11.90
CA ILE A 377 -24.67 17.68 12.91
C ILE A 377 -23.85 18.66 13.76
N ALA A 378 -22.67 18.26 14.25
CA ALA A 378 -21.78 19.14 15.01
C ALA A 378 -21.36 20.40 14.21
N VAL A 379 -21.17 20.30 12.90
CA VAL A 379 -20.91 21.45 12.03
C VAL A 379 -22.10 22.41 12.00
N PHE A 380 -23.32 21.91 11.82
CA PHE A 380 -24.52 22.75 11.85
C PHE A 380 -24.78 23.35 13.23
N ASP A 381 -24.51 22.61 14.30
CA ASP A 381 -24.65 23.12 15.66
C ASP A 381 -23.62 24.22 15.96
N ASN A 382 -22.39 24.08 15.48
CA ASN A 382 -21.38 25.15 15.53
C ASN A 382 -21.85 26.41 14.77
N LEU A 383 -22.44 26.25 13.58
CA LEU A 383 -23.00 27.39 12.83
C LEU A 383 -24.11 28.13 13.60
N LYS A 384 -24.93 27.43 14.38
CA LYS A 384 -26.01 28.04 15.18
C LYS A 384 -25.52 28.80 16.40
N GLN A 385 -24.25 28.65 16.80
CA GLN A 385 -23.71 29.36 17.95
C GLN A 385 -23.69 30.87 17.71
N LYS A 386 -23.69 31.64 18.81
CA LYS A 386 -23.54 33.10 18.75
C LYS A 386 -22.17 33.49 18.17
N GLU A 387 -21.14 32.74 18.54
CA GLU A 387 -19.77 32.88 18.06
C GLU A 387 -19.29 31.52 17.50
N PRO A 388 -19.65 31.20 16.24
CA PRO A 388 -19.22 29.94 15.63
C PRO A 388 -17.70 29.81 15.60
N LYS A 389 -17.18 28.65 16.00
CA LYS A 389 -15.74 28.37 15.90
C LYS A 389 -15.33 28.36 14.43
N ASN A 390 -14.33 29.14 14.07
CA ASN A 390 -13.72 29.18 12.74
C ASN A 390 -12.41 28.37 12.71
N GLN A 391 -11.97 27.98 11.51
CA GLN A 391 -10.78 27.14 11.27
C GLN A 391 -10.75 25.86 12.13
N PHE A 392 -11.91 25.25 12.29
CA PHE A 392 -12.10 24.08 13.14
C PHE A 392 -11.68 22.78 12.42
N THR A 393 -11.67 21.68 13.16
CA THR A 393 -11.53 20.32 12.63
C THR A 393 -12.71 19.45 13.06
N VAL A 394 -13.03 18.42 12.27
CA VAL A 394 -14.07 17.44 12.65
C VAL A 394 -13.59 16.02 12.34
N GLY A 395 -13.98 15.06 13.20
CA GLY A 395 -13.55 13.66 13.11
C GLY A 395 -12.24 13.33 13.85
N ILE A 396 -11.74 14.26 14.68
CA ILE A 396 -10.59 14.05 15.58
C ILE A 396 -10.85 14.73 16.93
N VAL A 397 -10.07 14.37 17.95
CA VAL A 397 -9.97 15.11 19.20
C VAL A 397 -8.68 15.92 19.18
N ASP A 398 -8.79 17.23 18.99
CA ASP A 398 -7.66 18.16 19.06
C ASP A 398 -7.67 18.87 20.43
N ASP A 399 -7.00 18.24 21.38
CA ASP A 399 -6.79 18.71 22.76
C ASP A 399 -5.51 19.56 22.91
N VAL A 400 -4.83 19.86 21.80
CA VAL A 400 -3.62 20.70 21.78
C VAL A 400 -3.95 22.11 21.33
N THR A 401 -4.62 22.25 20.18
CA THR A 401 -5.01 23.56 19.65
C THR A 401 -6.51 23.85 19.78
N PHE A 402 -7.26 22.93 20.38
CA PHE A 402 -8.68 23.05 20.69
C PHE A 402 -9.55 23.41 19.47
N ARG A 403 -9.14 23.00 18.27
CA ARG A 403 -9.86 23.31 17.02
C ARG A 403 -10.96 22.30 16.71
N SER A 404 -10.94 21.11 17.31
CA SER A 404 -11.98 20.12 17.05
C SER A 404 -13.36 20.56 17.56
N LEU A 405 -14.41 20.17 16.85
CA LEU A 405 -15.79 20.34 17.32
C LEU A 405 -16.21 19.15 18.21
N PRO A 406 -16.98 19.37 19.28
CA PRO A 406 -17.55 18.30 20.07
C PRO A 406 -18.60 17.54 19.26
N VAL A 407 -18.67 16.22 19.43
CA VAL A 407 -19.59 15.33 18.71
C VAL A 407 -20.56 14.70 19.69
N GLY A 408 -21.86 14.74 19.36
CA GLY A 408 -22.92 14.12 20.18
C GLY A 408 -22.99 12.59 20.04
N GLU A 409 -23.98 11.99 20.70
CA GLU A 409 -24.25 10.55 20.64
C GLU A 409 -24.55 10.06 19.23
N ASN A 410 -24.14 8.83 18.90
CA ASN A 410 -24.32 8.21 17.57
C ASN A 410 -25.79 8.11 17.17
N ILE A 411 -26.17 8.72 16.04
CA ILE A 411 -27.53 8.67 15.49
C ILE A 411 -27.51 7.93 14.14
N ASP A 412 -28.44 7.01 13.95
CA ASP A 412 -28.72 6.41 12.64
C ASP A 412 -29.66 7.33 11.86
N VAL A 413 -29.12 8.00 10.85
CA VAL A 413 -29.88 8.85 9.92
C VAL A 413 -30.18 8.16 8.59
N SER A 414 -29.80 6.88 8.45
CA SER A 414 -30.03 6.16 7.20
C SER A 414 -31.53 6.00 6.93
N PRO A 415 -31.95 5.99 5.64
CA PRO A 415 -33.35 5.77 5.29
C PRO A 415 -33.95 4.53 5.95
N LYS A 416 -35.19 4.66 6.45
CA LYS A 416 -35.92 3.53 7.03
C LYS A 416 -36.04 2.40 6.00
N GLY A 417 -35.74 1.17 6.43
CA GLY A 417 -35.77 -0.02 5.58
C GLY A 417 -34.43 -0.38 4.94
N ASN A 418 -33.38 0.44 5.11
CA ASN A 418 -32.04 0.06 4.70
C ASN A 418 -31.47 -1.02 5.63
N TYR A 419 -30.98 -2.10 5.02
CA TYR A 419 -30.27 -3.19 5.68
C TYR A 419 -28.77 -2.93 5.63
N ALA A 420 -28.08 -3.03 6.77
CA ALA A 420 -26.64 -2.81 6.87
C ALA A 420 -25.90 -4.01 7.49
N ALA A 421 -24.77 -4.40 6.92
CA ALA A 421 -23.99 -5.55 7.38
C ALA A 421 -22.49 -5.24 7.51
N LYS A 422 -21.84 -5.86 8.51
CA LYS A 422 -20.39 -5.85 8.71
C LYS A 422 -19.81 -7.26 8.64
N PHE A 423 -18.69 -7.44 7.96
CA PHE A 423 -17.99 -8.73 7.87
C PHE A 423 -16.53 -8.55 8.24
N TYR A 424 -16.10 -9.24 9.30
CA TYR A 424 -14.72 -9.27 9.77
C TYR A 424 -14.02 -10.51 9.23
N GLY A 425 -13.06 -10.29 8.33
CA GLY A 425 -12.24 -11.35 7.73
C GLY A 425 -10.75 -11.00 7.79
N ILE A 426 -9.91 -11.89 7.29
CA ILE A 426 -8.46 -11.74 7.23
C ILE A 426 -7.98 -11.62 5.78
N GLY A 427 -6.98 -10.78 5.53
CA GLY A 427 -6.41 -10.57 4.21
C GLY A 427 -5.99 -11.90 3.56
N ALA A 428 -6.59 -12.18 2.39
CA ALA A 428 -6.48 -13.41 1.59
C ALA A 428 -7.37 -14.61 1.97
N ASP A 429 -8.34 -14.46 2.89
CA ASP A 429 -9.35 -15.51 3.17
C ASP A 429 -10.50 -15.61 2.16
N GLY A 430 -10.67 -14.58 1.32
CA GLY A 430 -11.72 -14.49 0.31
C GLY A 430 -13.00 -13.76 0.74
N THR A 431 -13.08 -13.24 1.97
CA THR A 431 -14.24 -12.51 2.53
C THR A 431 -14.64 -11.31 1.67
N VAL A 432 -13.68 -10.45 1.33
CA VAL A 432 -13.92 -9.27 0.47
C VAL A 432 -14.43 -9.68 -0.91
N GLY A 433 -13.87 -10.74 -1.49
CA GLY A 433 -14.30 -11.26 -2.80
C GLY A 433 -15.73 -11.77 -2.77
N ALA A 434 -16.09 -12.55 -1.73
CA ALA A 434 -17.45 -13.02 -1.50
C ALA A 434 -18.43 -11.84 -1.33
N ASN A 435 -18.07 -10.83 -0.55
CA ASN A 435 -18.92 -9.65 -0.35
C ASN A 435 -19.10 -8.81 -1.62
N LYS A 436 -18.05 -8.62 -2.44
CA LYS A 436 -18.17 -8.01 -3.78
C LYS A 436 -19.13 -8.80 -4.67
N ASN A 437 -19.07 -10.13 -4.61
CA ASN A 437 -19.98 -11.01 -5.33
C ASN A 437 -21.43 -10.89 -4.82
N SER A 438 -21.64 -10.88 -3.50
CA SER A 438 -22.96 -10.69 -2.89
C SER A 438 -23.61 -9.36 -3.27
N ILE A 439 -22.83 -8.27 -3.30
CA ILE A 439 -23.32 -6.96 -3.76
C ILE A 439 -23.80 -7.03 -5.21
N LYS A 440 -23.04 -7.67 -6.09
CA LYS A 440 -23.41 -7.86 -7.50
C LYS A 440 -24.65 -8.72 -7.64
N ILE A 441 -24.74 -9.85 -6.95
CA ILE A 441 -25.94 -10.71 -6.97
C ILE A 441 -27.17 -9.88 -6.59
N ILE A 442 -27.15 -9.19 -5.44
CA ILE A 442 -28.31 -8.41 -4.98
C ILE A 442 -28.62 -7.24 -5.92
N GLY A 443 -27.59 -6.49 -6.35
CA GLY A 443 -27.76 -5.32 -7.21
C GLY A 443 -28.25 -5.65 -8.62
N ASP A 444 -27.78 -6.75 -9.21
CA ASP A 444 -28.06 -7.13 -10.59
C ASP A 444 -29.36 -7.95 -10.73
N THR A 445 -29.85 -8.59 -9.66
CA THR A 445 -31.03 -9.48 -9.70
C THR A 445 -32.28 -8.91 -9.03
N THR A 446 -32.16 -7.76 -8.36
CA THR A 446 -33.28 -7.08 -7.70
C THR A 446 -33.34 -5.60 -8.06
N ASP A 447 -34.43 -4.92 -7.73
CA ASP A 447 -34.56 -3.47 -7.87
C ASP A 447 -33.88 -2.68 -6.73
N LYS A 448 -33.33 -3.36 -5.72
CA LYS A 448 -32.67 -2.71 -4.58
C LYS A 448 -31.42 -1.96 -5.03
N TYR A 449 -31.15 -0.84 -4.36
CA TYR A 449 -29.83 -0.21 -4.36
C TYR A 449 -28.90 -1.04 -3.48
N ALA A 450 -27.66 -1.18 -3.93
CA ALA A 450 -26.62 -1.91 -3.21
C ALA A 450 -25.38 -1.02 -3.10
N GLN A 451 -24.77 -1.02 -1.92
CA GLN A 451 -23.53 -0.31 -1.63
C GLN A 451 -22.55 -1.26 -0.93
N GLY A 452 -21.27 -1.18 -1.29
CA GLY A 452 -20.20 -1.88 -0.60
C GLY A 452 -18.95 -1.03 -0.45
N TYR A 453 -18.41 -1.00 0.77
CA TYR A 453 -17.12 -0.40 1.08
C TYR A 453 -16.26 -1.40 1.86
N PHE A 454 -14.96 -1.44 1.57
CA PHE A 454 -14.04 -2.42 2.13
C PHE A 454 -12.87 -1.69 2.80
N SER A 455 -12.79 -1.81 4.13
CA SER A 455 -11.66 -1.32 4.90
C SER A 455 -10.59 -2.41 4.97
N TYR A 456 -9.37 -2.07 4.54
CA TYR A 456 -8.22 -2.96 4.52
C TYR A 456 -7.17 -2.47 5.51
N ASP A 457 -6.48 -3.41 6.14
CA ASP A 457 -5.22 -3.16 6.84
C ASP A 457 -4.09 -2.83 5.84
N SER A 458 -3.13 -2.04 6.28
CA SER A 458 -1.85 -1.80 5.62
C SER A 458 -1.04 -3.09 5.36
N LYS A 459 -1.24 -4.11 6.19
CA LYS A 459 -0.59 -5.42 6.04
C LYS A 459 -1.10 -6.13 4.79
N LYS A 460 -0.20 -6.35 3.81
CA LYS A 460 -0.49 -7.02 2.53
C LYS A 460 -1.20 -8.37 2.65
N SER A 461 -0.88 -9.16 3.68
CA SER A 461 -1.54 -10.43 3.94
C SER A 461 -1.67 -10.69 5.44
N GLY A 462 -2.75 -11.37 5.82
CA GLY A 462 -3.04 -11.66 7.22
C GLY A 462 -3.48 -10.45 8.06
N GLY A 463 -3.67 -9.28 7.44
CA GLY A 463 -4.23 -8.09 8.10
C GLY A 463 -5.75 -8.20 8.25
N ILE A 464 -6.36 -7.38 9.10
CA ILE A 464 -7.82 -7.36 9.24
C ILE A 464 -8.47 -6.74 7.99
N THR A 465 -9.62 -7.27 7.60
CA THR A 465 -10.51 -6.66 6.61
C THR A 465 -11.90 -6.52 7.19
N VAL A 466 -12.51 -5.35 7.02
CA VAL A 466 -13.90 -5.09 7.44
C VAL A 466 -14.69 -4.65 6.22
N SER A 467 -15.66 -5.48 5.81
CA SER A 467 -16.57 -5.15 4.72
C SER A 467 -17.82 -4.50 5.29
N HIS A 468 -18.26 -3.39 4.69
CA HIS A 468 -19.46 -2.64 5.05
C HIS A 468 -20.43 -2.66 3.88
N LEU A 469 -21.55 -3.37 4.04
CA LEU A 469 -22.56 -3.52 3.01
C LEU A 469 -23.84 -2.80 3.40
N ARG A 470 -24.52 -2.18 2.43
CA ARG A 470 -25.87 -1.63 2.59
C ARG A 470 -26.76 -2.03 1.42
N PHE A 471 -28.03 -2.31 1.70
CA PHE A 471 -29.05 -2.63 0.71
C PHE A 471 -30.35 -1.91 1.06
N GLY A 472 -31.06 -1.36 0.07
CA GLY A 472 -32.29 -0.61 0.34
C GLY A 472 -33.12 -0.36 -0.90
N ASP A 473 -34.38 0.01 -0.70
CA ASP A 473 -35.31 0.35 -1.79
C ASP A 473 -35.21 1.83 -2.21
N SER A 474 -34.38 2.61 -1.52
CA SER A 474 -34.05 4.01 -1.82
C SER A 474 -32.57 4.18 -2.10
N PRO A 475 -32.16 5.24 -2.84
CA PRO A 475 -30.75 5.53 -3.08
C PRO A 475 -29.96 5.63 -1.78
N ILE A 476 -28.78 5.00 -1.74
CA ILE A 476 -27.91 4.96 -0.56
C ILE A 476 -26.91 6.12 -0.64
N ARG A 477 -27.02 7.09 0.27
CA ARG A 477 -26.19 8.32 0.31
C ARG A 477 -25.25 8.34 1.52
N SER A 478 -24.77 7.16 1.90
CA SER A 478 -24.00 6.94 3.13
C SER A 478 -22.52 6.60 2.84
N PRO A 479 -21.69 7.50 2.28
CA PRO A 479 -20.26 7.27 2.08
C PRO A 479 -19.48 7.45 3.40
N TYR A 480 -19.88 6.68 4.40
CA TYR A 480 -19.25 6.55 5.73
C TYR A 480 -19.40 5.09 6.20
N LEU A 481 -18.62 4.67 7.18
CA LEU A 481 -18.65 3.28 7.66
C LEU A 481 -20.02 2.93 8.30
N VAL A 482 -20.39 1.65 8.28
CA VAL A 482 -21.62 1.19 8.96
C VAL A 482 -21.44 1.34 10.47
N ASN A 483 -22.18 2.27 11.07
CA ASN A 483 -22.23 2.57 12.50
C ASN A 483 -23.42 1.90 13.21
N ALA A 484 -24.46 1.52 12.47
CA ALA A 484 -25.63 0.77 12.94
C ALA A 484 -25.89 -0.43 12.02
N ALA A 485 -25.46 -1.63 12.43
CA ALA A 485 -25.55 -2.85 11.63
C ALA A 485 -26.75 -3.72 12.02
N ASP A 486 -27.42 -4.32 11.04
CA ASP A 486 -28.43 -5.37 11.22
C ASP A 486 -27.79 -6.76 11.33
N PHE A 487 -26.59 -6.92 10.76
CA PHE A 487 -25.85 -8.18 10.70
C PHE A 487 -24.34 -7.99 10.87
N VAL A 488 -23.72 -8.85 11.67
CA VAL A 488 -22.27 -8.92 11.85
C VAL A 488 -21.81 -10.36 11.66
N ALA A 489 -20.80 -10.58 10.82
CA ALA A 489 -20.10 -11.86 10.72
C ALA A 489 -18.64 -11.73 11.16
N CYS A 490 -18.17 -12.71 11.93
CA CYS A 490 -16.77 -12.92 12.27
C CYS A 490 -16.27 -14.21 11.65
N HIS A 491 -15.33 -14.12 10.71
CA HIS A 491 -14.80 -15.28 10.00
C HIS A 491 -13.56 -15.88 10.68
N VAL A 492 -13.02 -15.21 11.72
CA VAL A 492 -11.74 -15.55 12.37
C VAL A 492 -11.92 -15.53 13.90
N PRO A 493 -11.91 -16.69 14.60
CA PRO A 493 -12.14 -16.76 16.05
C PRO A 493 -11.23 -15.87 16.90
N ALA A 494 -9.97 -15.70 16.51
CA ALA A 494 -8.98 -14.89 17.22
C ALA A 494 -9.40 -13.40 17.36
N TYR A 495 -10.37 -12.95 16.58
CA TYR A 495 -10.86 -11.57 16.61
C TYR A 495 -11.77 -11.27 17.80
N LEU A 496 -12.35 -12.30 18.44
CA LEU A 496 -13.22 -12.15 19.61
C LEU A 496 -12.53 -11.40 20.75
N GLU A 497 -11.23 -11.64 20.98
CA GLU A 497 -10.47 -11.00 22.05
C GLU A 497 -9.81 -9.68 21.62
N LYS A 498 -9.77 -9.39 20.32
CA LYS A 498 -9.00 -8.27 19.75
C LYS A 498 -9.87 -7.08 19.35
N TYR A 499 -11.09 -7.32 18.87
CA TYR A 499 -11.93 -6.30 18.26
C TYR A 499 -13.34 -6.27 18.85
N ASP A 500 -13.87 -5.07 19.03
CA ASP A 500 -15.27 -4.86 19.45
C ASP A 500 -16.20 -4.93 18.22
N MET A 501 -16.40 -6.15 17.71
CA MET A 501 -17.15 -6.37 16.46
C MET A 501 -18.65 -6.07 16.59
N LEU A 502 -19.19 -6.25 17.80
CA LEU A 502 -20.62 -6.02 18.08
C LEU A 502 -20.96 -4.55 18.30
N LYS A 503 -19.97 -3.66 18.42
CA LYS A 503 -20.21 -2.21 18.50
C LYS A 503 -21.10 -1.75 17.35
N GLY A 504 -22.27 -1.20 17.71
CA GLY A 504 -23.27 -0.70 16.77
C GLY A 504 -24.18 -1.77 16.15
N LEU A 505 -24.17 -3.02 16.61
CA LEU A 505 -25.17 -4.01 16.18
C LEU A 505 -26.54 -3.67 16.79
N LYS A 506 -27.56 -3.52 15.94
CA LYS A 506 -28.91 -3.14 16.37
C LYS A 506 -29.51 -4.21 17.30
N LYS A 507 -30.40 -3.77 18.19
CA LYS A 507 -31.22 -4.68 19.01
C LYS A 507 -31.98 -5.67 18.13
N GLY A 508 -31.91 -6.96 18.45
CA GLY A 508 -32.49 -8.04 17.65
C GLY A 508 -31.71 -8.40 16.37
N GLY A 509 -30.55 -7.76 16.15
CA GLY A 509 -29.65 -8.02 15.04
C GLY A 509 -29.01 -9.41 15.11
N THR A 510 -28.30 -9.79 14.04
CA THR A 510 -27.73 -11.13 13.89
C THR A 510 -26.21 -11.12 14.00
N PHE A 511 -25.66 -12.06 14.75
CA PHE A 511 -24.21 -12.33 14.83
C PHE A 511 -23.91 -13.74 14.33
N LEU A 512 -23.02 -13.87 13.34
CA LEU A 512 -22.53 -15.15 12.81
C LEU A 512 -21.03 -15.31 13.12
N LEU A 513 -20.64 -16.43 13.72
CA LEU A 513 -19.25 -16.77 14.04
C LEU A 513 -18.81 -18.04 13.30
N ASN A 514 -17.69 -17.96 12.56
CA ASN A 514 -16.97 -19.14 12.08
C ASN A 514 -16.01 -19.64 13.16
N SER A 515 -16.14 -20.89 13.61
CA SER A 515 -15.20 -21.52 14.53
C SER A 515 -15.24 -23.05 14.42
N ILE A 516 -14.19 -23.72 14.91
CA ILE A 516 -14.17 -25.19 15.04
C ILE A 516 -14.94 -25.69 16.28
N TRP A 517 -15.52 -24.78 17.06
CA TRP A 517 -16.10 -25.08 18.35
C TRP A 517 -17.57 -25.46 18.19
N ASP A 518 -18.05 -26.37 19.05
CA ASP A 518 -19.48 -26.60 19.19
C ASP A 518 -20.16 -25.47 19.99
N ALA A 519 -21.48 -25.58 20.17
CA ALA A 519 -22.27 -24.56 20.88
C ALA A 519 -21.88 -24.39 22.36
N GLU A 520 -21.50 -25.47 23.06
CA GLU A 520 -21.13 -25.40 24.48
C GLU A 520 -19.75 -24.77 24.65
N GLU A 521 -18.79 -25.19 23.85
CA GLU A 521 -17.44 -24.65 23.88
C GLU A 521 -17.41 -23.18 23.43
N THR A 522 -18.22 -22.81 22.43
CA THR A 522 -18.40 -21.41 22.03
C THR A 522 -18.91 -20.55 23.19
N LYS A 523 -19.90 -21.02 23.95
CA LYS A 523 -20.42 -20.29 25.12
C LYS A 523 -19.36 -20.09 26.20
N LYS A 524 -18.40 -21.01 26.35
CA LYS A 524 -17.29 -20.84 27.29
C LYS A 524 -16.30 -19.78 26.81
N ARG A 525 -15.92 -19.83 25.52
CA ARG A 525 -14.84 -19.01 24.94
C ARG A 525 -15.21 -17.57 24.59
N ILE A 526 -16.49 -17.26 24.32
CA ILE A 526 -16.85 -15.88 23.99
C ILE A 526 -16.56 -14.94 25.18
N PRO A 527 -15.95 -13.76 24.95
CA PRO A 527 -15.69 -12.79 26.00
C PRO A 527 -16.94 -12.26 26.71
N ASP A 528 -16.78 -11.97 28.00
CA ASP A 528 -17.86 -11.50 28.88
C ASP A 528 -18.55 -10.21 28.40
N HIS A 529 -17.80 -9.28 27.80
CA HIS A 529 -18.37 -8.06 27.24
C HIS A 529 -19.31 -8.33 26.05
N MET A 530 -18.95 -9.28 25.19
CA MET A 530 -19.80 -9.70 24.07
C MET A 530 -21.02 -10.49 24.56
N LYS A 531 -20.84 -11.40 25.53
CA LYS A 531 -21.94 -12.14 26.18
C LYS A 531 -22.99 -11.19 26.72
N LYS A 532 -22.56 -10.18 27.50
CA LYS A 532 -23.43 -9.16 28.03
C LYS A 532 -24.13 -8.36 26.94
N TYR A 533 -23.37 -7.88 25.94
CA TYR A 533 -23.94 -7.12 24.82
C TYR A 533 -25.03 -7.89 24.08
N MET A 534 -24.77 -9.17 23.77
CA MET A 534 -25.72 -10.03 23.07
C MET A 534 -27.01 -10.22 23.87
N ALA A 535 -26.90 -10.41 25.19
CA ALA A 535 -28.05 -10.57 26.04
C ALA A 535 -28.84 -9.26 26.21
N ASP A 536 -28.17 -8.14 26.45
CA ASP A 536 -28.81 -6.82 26.64
C ASP A 536 -29.55 -6.34 25.37
N ASN A 537 -29.08 -6.74 24.19
CA ASN A 537 -29.62 -6.34 22.90
C ASN A 537 -30.43 -7.45 22.19
N ASP A 538 -30.76 -8.54 22.88
CA ASP A 538 -31.56 -9.66 22.34
C ASP A 538 -31.03 -10.17 20.98
N ILE A 539 -29.70 -10.31 20.86
CA ILE A 539 -29.02 -10.67 19.60
C ILE A 539 -29.29 -12.12 19.19
N LYS A 540 -29.52 -12.34 17.89
CA LYS A 540 -29.65 -13.66 17.29
C LYS A 540 -28.26 -14.22 16.97
N PHE A 541 -27.80 -15.19 17.75
CA PHE A 541 -26.43 -15.72 17.63
C PHE A 541 -26.38 -17.07 16.89
N TYR A 542 -25.49 -17.16 15.89
CA TYR A 542 -25.28 -18.33 15.06
C TYR A 542 -23.79 -18.68 14.93
N ILE A 543 -23.50 -19.98 14.78
CA ILE A 543 -22.15 -20.51 14.52
C ILE A 543 -22.13 -21.40 13.29
N ILE A 544 -20.95 -21.54 12.68
CA ILE A 544 -20.67 -22.51 11.61
C ILE A 544 -19.20 -22.94 11.69
N ASN A 545 -18.92 -24.22 11.43
CA ASN A 545 -17.56 -24.73 11.29
C ASN A 545 -17.15 -24.76 9.80
N ALA A 546 -16.92 -23.59 9.23
CA ALA A 546 -16.59 -23.48 7.81
C ALA A 546 -15.21 -24.07 7.49
N THR A 547 -14.29 -24.11 8.46
CA THR A 547 -12.96 -24.72 8.31
C THR A 547 -13.08 -26.22 8.07
N GLN A 548 -13.80 -26.96 8.93
CA GLN A 548 -14.01 -28.39 8.76
C GLN A 548 -14.76 -28.69 7.46
N ILE A 549 -15.80 -27.91 7.15
CA ILE A 549 -16.55 -28.06 5.89
C ILE A 549 -15.61 -27.90 4.68
N ALA A 550 -14.73 -26.91 4.69
CA ALA A 550 -13.79 -26.69 3.59
C ALA A 550 -12.74 -27.82 3.47
N GLU A 551 -12.26 -28.36 4.58
CA GLU A 551 -11.36 -29.51 4.60
C GLU A 551 -12.03 -30.78 4.07
N ASP A 552 -13.25 -31.09 4.52
CA ASP A 552 -14.03 -32.25 4.08
C ASP A 552 -14.28 -32.24 2.56
N ILE A 553 -14.58 -31.06 2.00
CA ILE A 553 -14.84 -30.88 0.56
C ILE A 553 -13.53 -30.88 -0.25
N GLY A 554 -12.37 -30.62 0.38
CA GLY A 554 -11.08 -30.47 -0.28
C GLY A 554 -10.74 -29.05 -0.75
N LEU A 555 -11.49 -28.03 -0.29
CA LEU A 555 -11.21 -26.61 -0.58
C LEU A 555 -10.03 -26.04 0.24
N GLY A 556 -9.45 -26.84 1.13
CA GLY A 556 -8.38 -26.43 2.05
C GLY A 556 -8.86 -25.32 2.98
N GLY A 557 -8.07 -24.26 3.17
CA GLY A 557 -8.43 -23.15 4.05
C GLY A 557 -9.45 -22.14 3.50
N ARG A 558 -10.15 -22.43 2.39
CA ARG A 558 -11.06 -21.47 1.74
C ARG A 558 -12.50 -21.59 2.26
N THR A 559 -12.88 -20.68 3.15
CA THR A 559 -14.21 -20.67 3.79
C THR A 559 -15.21 -19.70 3.16
N ASN A 560 -14.75 -18.87 2.21
CA ASN A 560 -15.50 -17.74 1.64
C ASN A 560 -16.88 -18.12 1.06
N THR A 561 -16.97 -19.16 0.21
CA THR A 561 -18.25 -19.60 -0.40
C THR A 561 -19.24 -20.10 0.66
N ILE A 562 -18.73 -20.77 1.70
CA ILE A 562 -19.52 -21.31 2.81
C ILE A 562 -20.12 -20.15 3.63
N MET A 563 -19.28 -19.19 4.02
CA MET A 563 -19.71 -18.01 4.78
C MET A 563 -20.66 -17.11 3.99
N GLN A 564 -20.48 -17.01 2.67
CA GLN A 564 -21.38 -16.27 1.79
C GLN A 564 -22.78 -16.89 1.78
N SER A 565 -22.89 -18.21 1.67
CA SER A 565 -24.17 -18.93 1.70
C SER A 565 -24.87 -18.76 3.06
N ALA A 566 -24.10 -18.86 4.16
CA ALA A 566 -24.60 -18.61 5.51
C ALA A 566 -25.15 -17.18 5.67
N PHE A 567 -24.50 -16.17 5.08
CA PHE A 567 -25.03 -14.80 5.05
C PHE A 567 -26.39 -14.73 4.36
N PHE A 568 -26.53 -15.25 3.13
CA PHE A 568 -27.81 -15.21 2.43
C PHE A 568 -28.92 -15.95 3.16
N ARG A 569 -28.59 -17.06 3.84
CA ARG A 569 -29.54 -17.83 4.64
C ARG A 569 -30.10 -17.05 5.83
N LEU A 570 -29.25 -16.29 6.51
CA LEU A 570 -29.57 -15.60 7.76
C LEU A 570 -30.06 -14.15 7.54
N ALA A 571 -29.56 -13.48 6.51
CA ALA A 571 -29.84 -12.08 6.26
C ALA A 571 -31.20 -11.86 5.58
N GLU A 572 -31.64 -12.82 4.76
CA GLU A 572 -32.91 -12.80 4.02
C GLU A 572 -33.18 -11.48 3.26
N VAL A 573 -32.12 -10.80 2.78
CA VAL A 573 -32.22 -9.58 1.94
C VAL A 573 -32.92 -9.89 0.60
N ILE A 574 -32.74 -11.12 0.12
CA ILE A 574 -33.44 -11.73 -1.01
C ILE A 574 -33.85 -13.17 -0.62
N PRO A 575 -34.83 -13.79 -1.30
CA PRO A 575 -35.19 -15.18 -1.03
C PRO A 575 -33.99 -16.12 -1.17
N PHE A 576 -33.75 -16.97 -0.17
CA PHE A 576 -32.55 -17.83 -0.12
C PHE A 576 -32.42 -18.75 -1.35
N LYS A 577 -33.53 -19.25 -1.89
CA LYS A 577 -33.53 -20.09 -3.10
C LYS A 577 -32.95 -19.36 -4.31
N ASP A 578 -33.28 -18.08 -4.46
CA ASP A 578 -32.79 -17.25 -5.56
C ASP A 578 -31.30 -16.93 -5.35
N ALA A 579 -30.90 -16.62 -4.12
CA ALA A 579 -29.49 -16.44 -3.78
C ALA A 579 -28.63 -17.68 -4.13
N VAL A 580 -29.08 -18.88 -3.76
CA VAL A 580 -28.36 -20.14 -4.07
C VAL A 580 -28.20 -20.33 -5.57
N LYS A 581 -29.24 -20.07 -6.36
CA LYS A 581 -29.18 -20.17 -7.81
C LYS A 581 -28.12 -19.22 -8.38
N GLU A 582 -28.16 -17.95 -8.01
CA GLU A 582 -27.25 -16.93 -8.53
C GLU A 582 -25.80 -17.14 -8.06
N MET A 583 -25.60 -17.66 -6.84
CA MET A 583 -24.28 -18.10 -6.37
C MET A 583 -23.71 -19.23 -7.23
N LYS A 584 -24.51 -20.27 -7.52
CA LYS A 584 -24.08 -21.40 -8.37
C LYS A 584 -23.80 -20.95 -9.81
N ASP A 585 -24.61 -20.04 -10.36
CA ASP A 585 -24.37 -19.44 -11.67
C ASP A 585 -23.06 -18.62 -11.70
N ALA A 586 -22.78 -17.86 -10.63
CA ALA A 586 -21.53 -17.11 -10.49
C ALA A 586 -20.30 -18.02 -10.34
N ILE A 587 -20.43 -19.14 -9.61
CA ILE A 587 -19.40 -20.18 -9.49
C ILE A 587 -19.08 -20.76 -10.87
N TYR A 588 -20.09 -21.10 -11.68
CA TYR A 588 -19.87 -21.62 -13.02
C TYR A 588 -19.16 -20.60 -13.92
N LYS A 589 -19.60 -19.34 -13.92
CA LYS A 589 -18.93 -18.26 -14.68
C LYS A 589 -17.47 -18.06 -14.25
N SER A 590 -17.17 -18.18 -12.97
CA SER A 590 -15.83 -17.91 -12.42
C SER A 590 -14.87 -19.09 -12.50
N TYR A 591 -15.40 -20.31 -12.40
CA TYR A 591 -14.61 -21.54 -12.23
C TYR A 591 -14.87 -22.61 -13.28
N GLY A 592 -15.82 -22.42 -14.21
CA GLY A 592 -16.10 -23.40 -15.27
C GLY A 592 -14.87 -23.73 -16.11
N MET A 593 -13.98 -22.75 -16.33
CA MET A 593 -12.70 -22.96 -17.02
C MET A 593 -11.62 -23.69 -16.19
N LYS A 594 -11.88 -23.95 -14.90
CA LYS A 594 -10.96 -24.66 -13.99
C LYS A 594 -11.29 -26.16 -13.87
N GLY A 595 -12.41 -26.61 -14.44
CA GLY A 595 -12.85 -28.02 -14.43
C GLY A 595 -14.04 -28.27 -13.50
N ASP A 596 -14.82 -29.31 -13.82
CA ASP A 596 -16.07 -29.63 -13.12
C ASP A 596 -15.88 -30.00 -11.66
N GLU A 597 -14.73 -30.57 -11.30
CA GLU A 597 -14.39 -30.90 -9.90
C GLU A 597 -14.40 -29.65 -9.01
N ILE A 598 -13.70 -28.58 -9.42
CA ILE A 598 -13.65 -27.31 -8.66
C ILE A 598 -15.03 -26.66 -8.59
N VAL A 599 -15.83 -26.75 -9.67
CA VAL A 599 -17.21 -26.24 -9.70
C VAL A 599 -18.08 -26.99 -8.70
N ASN A 600 -18.02 -28.33 -8.69
CA ASN A 600 -18.80 -29.19 -7.81
C ASN A 600 -18.43 -28.99 -6.33
N MET A 601 -17.13 -28.88 -6.01
CA MET A 601 -16.67 -28.56 -4.66
C MET A 601 -17.26 -27.23 -4.16
N ASN A 602 -17.29 -26.20 -5.01
CA ASN A 602 -17.88 -24.91 -4.63
C ASN A 602 -19.42 -24.98 -4.53
N ASN A 603 -20.09 -25.75 -5.38
CA ASN A 603 -21.54 -25.96 -5.28
C ASN A 603 -21.92 -26.66 -3.96
N GLU A 604 -21.15 -27.68 -3.56
CA GLU A 604 -21.34 -28.36 -2.27
C GLU A 604 -21.08 -27.41 -1.09
N ALA A 605 -20.09 -26.52 -1.21
CA ALA A 605 -19.83 -25.49 -0.21
C ALA A 605 -21.01 -24.51 -0.03
N VAL A 606 -21.74 -24.17 -1.11
CA VAL A 606 -22.98 -23.38 -1.03
C VAL A 606 -24.06 -24.14 -0.26
N ASP A 607 -24.27 -25.41 -0.60
CA ASP A 607 -25.34 -26.22 -0.01
C ASP A 607 -25.10 -26.49 1.48
N ARG A 608 -23.86 -26.86 1.86
CA ARG A 608 -23.47 -27.08 3.27
C ARG A 608 -23.44 -25.77 4.05
N GLY A 609 -22.97 -24.68 3.45
CA GLY A 609 -22.92 -23.37 4.10
C GLY A 609 -24.28 -22.81 4.50
N GLY A 610 -25.33 -23.07 3.71
CA GLY A 610 -26.69 -22.62 4.03
C GLY A 610 -27.48 -23.56 4.94
N SER A 611 -27.11 -24.84 5.02
CA SER A 611 -27.84 -25.87 5.78
C SER A 611 -27.23 -26.20 7.15
N GLN A 612 -25.91 -25.99 7.34
CA GLN A 612 -25.19 -26.38 8.56
C GLN A 612 -24.96 -25.21 9.54
N VAL A 613 -25.66 -24.09 9.37
CA VAL A 613 -25.62 -22.99 10.34
C VAL A 613 -26.39 -23.40 11.61
N VAL A 614 -25.75 -23.28 12.77
CA VAL A 614 -26.34 -23.68 14.06
C VAL A 614 -26.69 -22.43 14.87
N LYS A 615 -27.93 -22.35 15.35
CA LYS A 615 -28.35 -21.30 16.29
C LYS A 615 -27.83 -21.62 17.69
N VAL A 616 -27.24 -20.65 18.37
CA VAL A 616 -26.84 -20.75 19.78
C VAL A 616 -27.77 -19.87 20.60
N ASP A 617 -28.50 -20.46 21.55
CA ASP A 617 -29.38 -19.69 22.43
C ASP A 617 -28.55 -18.86 23.43
N VAL A 618 -28.79 -17.54 23.44
CA VAL A 618 -28.12 -16.58 24.32
C VAL A 618 -28.72 -16.68 25.73
N PRO A 619 -27.98 -17.13 26.75
CA PRO A 619 -28.50 -17.27 28.11
C PRO A 619 -28.90 -15.93 28.71
N ALA A 620 -30.13 -15.82 29.24
CA ALA A 620 -30.62 -14.59 29.87
C ALA A 620 -29.74 -14.11 31.04
N GLN A 621 -29.11 -15.04 31.76
CA GLN A 621 -28.19 -14.76 32.86
C GLN A 621 -26.95 -13.94 32.44
N TRP A 622 -26.60 -13.90 31.14
CA TRP A 622 -25.49 -13.09 30.66
C TRP A 622 -25.72 -11.58 30.84
N LYS A 623 -26.97 -11.11 30.98
CA LYS A 623 -27.28 -9.71 31.34
C LYS A 623 -26.62 -9.28 32.66
N ASN A 624 -26.45 -10.24 33.58
CA ASN A 624 -25.92 -10.03 34.92
C ASN A 624 -24.38 -10.13 35.00
N ILE A 625 -23.70 -10.43 33.88
CA ILE A 625 -22.23 -10.48 33.85
C ILE A 625 -21.66 -9.10 34.20
N LYS A 626 -20.77 -9.05 35.18
CA LYS A 626 -19.99 -7.85 35.48
C LYS A 626 -18.73 -7.87 34.63
N VAL A 627 -18.75 -7.11 33.54
CA VAL A 627 -17.60 -6.98 32.64
C VAL A 627 -16.47 -6.30 33.40
N LYS A 628 -15.39 -7.03 33.64
CA LYS A 628 -14.17 -6.46 34.22
C LYS A 628 -13.46 -5.66 33.12
N PRO A 629 -12.99 -4.44 33.41
CA PRO A 629 -12.09 -3.75 32.49
C PRO A 629 -10.82 -4.59 32.31
N ALA A 630 -10.27 -4.59 31.10
CA ALA A 630 -8.98 -5.21 30.85
C ALA A 630 -7.92 -4.58 31.77
N GLU A 631 -7.12 -5.39 32.44
CA GLU A 631 -6.04 -4.89 33.28
C GLU A 631 -5.03 -4.12 32.42
N LYS A 632 -4.65 -2.92 32.87
CA LYS A 632 -3.59 -2.17 32.22
C LYS A 632 -2.27 -2.89 32.46
N ARG A 633 -1.66 -3.39 31.38
CA ARG A 633 -0.31 -3.97 31.34
C ARG A 633 0.72 -2.89 31.67
N SER A 634 1.24 -2.87 32.90
CA SER A 634 2.35 -1.98 33.31
C SER A 634 3.73 -2.57 33.00
N ASP A 635 3.77 -3.83 32.57
CA ASP A 635 4.96 -4.62 32.21
C ASP A 635 5.51 -4.31 30.80
N ILE A 636 4.84 -3.46 30.03
CA ILE A 636 5.20 -3.12 28.64
C ILE A 636 5.48 -1.63 28.45
N PRO A 637 6.24 -1.23 27.41
CA PRO A 637 6.52 0.18 27.16
C PRO A 637 5.25 1.01 26.93
N GLU A 638 5.27 2.25 27.42
CA GLU A 638 4.15 3.20 27.31
C GLU A 638 3.66 3.37 25.87
N PHE A 639 4.58 3.54 24.92
CA PHE A 639 4.22 3.67 23.51
C PHE A 639 3.47 2.45 22.97
N ILE A 640 3.85 1.24 23.38
CA ILE A 640 3.15 0.01 22.97
C ILE A 640 1.74 0.00 23.55
N ARG A 641 1.61 0.29 24.85
CA ARG A 641 0.35 0.25 25.58
C ARG A 641 -0.65 1.31 25.11
N ASP A 642 -0.18 2.53 24.90
CA ASP A 642 -1.04 3.70 24.74
C ASP A 642 -1.17 4.17 23.28
N ILE A 643 -0.30 3.70 22.37
CA ILE A 643 -0.38 4.02 20.94
C ILE A 643 -0.57 2.76 20.09
N VAL A 644 0.36 1.81 20.16
CA VAL A 644 0.36 0.63 19.26
C VAL A 644 -0.87 -0.25 19.49
N PHE A 645 -1.18 -0.61 20.74
CA PHE A 645 -2.31 -1.48 21.06
C PHE A 645 -3.67 -0.84 20.73
N PRO A 646 -3.95 0.44 21.05
CA PRO A 646 -5.16 1.11 20.60
C PRO A 646 -5.33 1.10 19.08
N ILE A 647 -4.28 1.41 18.31
CA ILE A 647 -4.34 1.37 16.85
C ILE A 647 -4.63 -0.06 16.36
N ASN A 648 -3.89 -1.05 16.85
CA ASN A 648 -4.07 -2.46 16.49
C ASN A 648 -5.45 -3.02 16.90
N ALA A 649 -6.11 -2.45 17.91
CA ALA A 649 -7.46 -2.80 18.34
C ALA A 649 -8.58 -2.05 17.57
N GLN A 650 -8.25 -1.37 16.46
CA GLN A 650 -9.17 -0.52 15.68
C GLN A 650 -9.74 0.66 16.49
N LYS A 651 -8.97 1.20 17.42
CA LYS A 651 -9.29 2.38 18.24
C LYS A 651 -8.31 3.54 18.01
N GLY A 652 -7.56 3.51 16.90
CA GLY A 652 -6.65 4.60 16.54
C GLY A 652 -7.37 5.94 16.31
N ASP A 653 -8.64 5.91 15.90
CA ASP A 653 -9.47 7.12 15.77
C ASP A 653 -9.80 7.79 17.12
N ASP A 654 -9.70 7.06 18.23
CA ASP A 654 -9.95 7.59 19.57
C ASP A 654 -8.72 8.30 20.16
N LEU A 655 -7.54 8.16 19.54
CA LEU A 655 -6.32 8.82 20.00
C LEU A 655 -6.40 10.33 19.70
N PRO A 656 -6.20 11.21 20.71
CA PRO A 656 -6.20 12.65 20.51
C PRO A 656 -4.90 13.12 19.85
N VAL A 657 -4.87 14.38 19.41
CA VAL A 657 -3.65 15.02 18.86
C VAL A 657 -2.49 14.96 19.86
N SER A 658 -2.76 15.13 21.15
CA SER A 658 -1.73 15.07 22.20
C SER A 658 -0.98 13.73 22.28
N ALA A 659 -1.58 12.64 21.79
CA ALA A 659 -0.95 11.32 21.73
C ALA A 659 0.29 11.29 20.81
N PHE A 660 0.46 12.31 19.96
CA PHE A 660 1.55 12.43 19.00
C PHE A 660 2.52 13.59 19.31
N LEU A 661 2.40 14.23 20.49
CA LEU A 661 3.38 15.23 20.92
C LEU A 661 4.78 14.63 21.09
N ASN A 662 5.80 15.41 20.73
CA ASN A 662 7.20 14.99 20.60
C ASN A 662 7.45 13.95 19.47
N ARG A 663 6.48 13.80 18.57
CA ARG A 663 6.50 12.95 17.37
C ARG A 663 5.79 13.67 16.21
N GLU A 664 5.83 15.00 16.21
CA GLU A 664 5.18 15.86 15.22
C GLU A 664 5.72 15.61 13.80
N ASP A 665 6.94 15.08 13.72
CA ASP A 665 7.63 14.66 12.49
C ASP A 665 7.27 13.25 12.01
N GLY A 666 6.37 12.55 12.72
CA GLY A 666 5.96 11.18 12.37
C GLY A 666 6.89 10.08 12.88
N THR A 667 7.86 10.39 13.76
CA THR A 667 8.80 9.40 14.29
C THR A 667 8.14 8.31 15.13
N PHE A 668 8.43 7.03 14.84
CA PHE A 668 8.02 5.87 15.63
C PHE A 668 9.24 5.13 16.21
N PRO A 669 9.15 4.52 17.40
CA PRO A 669 10.23 3.70 17.93
C PRO A 669 10.41 2.40 17.13
N ALA A 670 11.62 1.84 17.18
CA ALA A 670 11.94 0.56 16.61
C ALA A 670 11.32 -0.62 17.40
N GLY A 671 11.13 -1.76 16.73
CA GLY A 671 10.85 -3.06 17.34
C GLY A 671 9.42 -3.25 17.86
N THR A 672 8.43 -2.50 17.37
CA THR A 672 7.06 -2.63 17.90
C THR A 672 6.38 -3.93 17.47
N THR A 673 6.84 -4.59 16.39
CA THR A 673 6.26 -5.86 15.91
C THR A 673 6.39 -7.01 16.90
N ALA A 674 7.40 -6.98 17.78
CA ALA A 674 7.62 -8.00 18.81
C ALA A 674 6.45 -8.15 19.78
N TYR A 675 5.59 -7.13 19.88
CA TYR A 675 4.43 -7.11 20.77
C TYR A 675 3.11 -7.50 20.08
N GLU A 676 3.10 -7.72 18.75
CA GLU A 676 1.85 -7.99 18.03
C GLU A 676 1.31 -9.40 18.27
N LYS A 677 2.18 -10.42 18.27
CA LYS A 677 1.84 -11.83 18.51
C LYS A 677 0.54 -12.24 17.81
N ARG A 678 0.53 -12.09 16.48
CA ARG A 678 -0.70 -12.06 15.66
C ARG A 678 -1.50 -13.37 15.73
N GLY A 679 -0.83 -14.51 15.78
CA GLY A 679 -1.43 -15.85 15.88
C GLY A 679 -2.24 -16.23 14.65
N ILE A 680 -1.75 -15.90 13.44
CA ILE A 680 -2.53 -16.04 12.19
C ILE A 680 -2.22 -17.31 11.40
N ALA A 681 -1.20 -18.08 11.76
CA ALA A 681 -0.87 -19.32 11.08
C ALA A 681 -1.87 -20.43 11.44
N VAL A 682 -2.30 -21.19 10.43
CA VAL A 682 -3.05 -22.45 10.67
C VAL A 682 -2.10 -23.53 11.19
N HIS A 683 -0.92 -23.64 10.55
CA HIS A 683 0.12 -24.60 10.91
C HIS A 683 1.46 -23.90 11.17
N VAL A 684 2.24 -24.41 12.13
CA VAL A 684 3.58 -23.93 12.48
C VAL A 684 4.56 -25.11 12.52
N PRO A 685 5.87 -24.88 12.31
CA PRO A 685 6.85 -25.97 12.31
C PRO A 685 7.15 -26.46 13.73
N GLU A 686 7.05 -27.77 13.93
CA GLU A 686 7.51 -28.49 15.12
C GLU A 686 8.92 -29.03 14.88
N TRP A 687 9.84 -28.79 15.82
CA TRP A 687 11.25 -29.19 15.73
C TRP A 687 11.47 -30.62 16.22
N GLN A 688 12.02 -31.48 15.35
CA GLN A 688 12.42 -32.85 15.67
C GLN A 688 13.91 -32.89 16.03
N LEU A 689 14.22 -33.19 17.29
CA LEU A 689 15.56 -33.05 17.87
C LEU A 689 16.57 -34.01 17.20
N GLU A 690 16.18 -35.27 17.09
CA GLU A 690 16.97 -36.41 16.63
C GLU A 690 17.40 -36.31 15.16
N HIS A 691 16.65 -35.57 14.34
CA HIS A 691 16.93 -35.40 12.91
C HIS A 691 17.66 -34.10 12.59
N CYS A 692 17.88 -33.23 13.57
CA CYS A 692 18.45 -31.90 13.35
C CYS A 692 19.97 -31.93 13.23
N ILE A 693 20.49 -31.56 12.05
CA ILE A 693 21.93 -31.47 11.79
C ILE A 693 22.56 -30.11 12.14
N GLN A 694 21.83 -29.23 12.85
CA GLN A 694 22.31 -27.92 13.32
C GLN A 694 22.90 -27.01 12.22
N CYS A 695 22.29 -26.99 11.03
CA CYS A 695 22.78 -26.22 9.87
C CYS A 695 22.31 -24.76 9.82
N ASN A 696 21.29 -24.41 10.61
CA ASN A 696 20.62 -23.09 10.66
C ASN A 696 19.96 -22.60 9.37
N GLN A 697 19.85 -23.42 8.31
CA GLN A 697 19.23 -22.99 7.05
C GLN A 697 17.75 -22.60 7.20
N CYS A 698 17.01 -23.27 8.08
CA CYS A 698 15.62 -22.95 8.39
C CYS A 698 15.44 -21.52 8.92
N ALA A 699 16.36 -21.04 9.75
CA ALA A 699 16.39 -19.66 10.25
C ALA A 699 16.87 -18.68 9.18
N TYR A 700 17.85 -19.09 8.36
CA TYR A 700 18.39 -18.30 7.27
C TYR A 700 17.32 -17.87 6.27
N VAL A 701 16.46 -18.80 5.87
CA VAL A 701 15.40 -18.56 4.86
C VAL A 701 14.09 -18.04 5.43
N CYS A 702 13.96 -17.95 6.76
CA CYS A 702 12.70 -17.56 7.38
C CYS A 702 12.38 -16.08 7.03
N PRO A 703 11.24 -15.80 6.37
CA PRO A 703 10.91 -14.43 5.96
C PRO A 703 10.43 -13.53 7.11
N HIS A 704 10.22 -14.08 8.31
CA HIS A 704 9.67 -13.34 9.45
C HIS A 704 10.52 -13.45 10.72
N SER A 705 11.69 -14.11 10.65
CA SER A 705 12.56 -14.33 11.83
C SER A 705 11.87 -15.08 12.97
N VAL A 706 10.94 -15.99 12.67
CA VAL A 706 10.12 -16.71 13.66
C VAL A 706 10.73 -18.02 14.13
N ILE A 707 11.80 -18.49 13.50
CA ILE A 707 12.53 -19.70 13.86
C ILE A 707 14.01 -19.33 13.98
N ARG A 708 14.60 -19.52 15.17
CA ARG A 708 15.95 -19.04 15.49
C ARG A 708 16.77 -20.11 16.21
N PRO A 709 18.07 -20.24 15.88
CA PRO A 709 18.98 -21.07 16.65
C PRO A 709 19.48 -20.31 17.89
N PHE A 710 19.48 -20.97 19.03
CA PHE A 710 20.06 -20.48 20.28
C PHE A 710 21.24 -21.36 20.69
N LEU A 711 22.32 -20.70 21.10
CA LEU A 711 23.43 -21.32 21.83
C LEU A 711 23.28 -20.93 23.29
N ILE A 712 23.04 -21.94 24.13
CA ILE A 712 22.66 -21.77 25.52
C ILE A 712 23.82 -22.26 26.39
N SER A 713 24.32 -21.41 27.28
CA SER A 713 25.34 -21.83 28.27
C SER A 713 24.71 -22.66 29.39
N ASP A 714 25.53 -23.37 30.17
CA ASP A 714 25.05 -24.10 31.35
C ASP A 714 24.38 -23.19 32.38
N GLU A 715 24.83 -21.94 32.51
CA GLU A 715 24.21 -20.94 33.39
C GLU A 715 22.86 -20.46 32.87
N GLU A 716 22.73 -20.23 31.56
CA GLU A 716 21.47 -19.86 30.94
C GLU A 716 20.48 -21.03 31.00
N MET A 717 20.94 -22.27 30.82
CA MET A 717 20.11 -23.47 30.92
C MET A 717 19.48 -23.62 32.31
N LYS A 718 20.21 -23.30 33.39
CA LYS A 718 19.66 -23.29 34.76
C LYS A 718 18.49 -22.31 34.93
N LYS A 719 18.48 -21.19 34.19
CA LYS A 719 17.39 -20.19 34.22
C LYS A 719 16.17 -20.63 33.41
N LEU A 720 16.36 -21.49 32.42
CA LEU A 720 15.30 -21.98 31.53
C LEU A 720 14.49 -23.12 32.16
N GLY A 721 15.12 -23.96 32.99
CA GLY A 721 14.55 -25.19 33.53
C GLY A 721 15.02 -26.44 32.77
N ASN A 722 14.85 -27.62 33.36
CA ASN A 722 15.34 -28.89 32.79
C ASN A 722 14.40 -29.52 31.73
N ASP A 723 13.29 -28.87 31.42
CA ASP A 723 12.19 -29.37 30.56
C ASP A 723 12.27 -28.87 29.10
N ILE A 724 13.25 -28.01 28.78
CA ILE A 724 13.46 -27.51 27.42
C ILE A 724 14.42 -28.45 26.66
N PRO A 725 13.98 -29.10 25.57
CA PRO A 725 14.82 -30.03 24.83
C PRO A 725 15.90 -29.30 24.03
N VAL A 726 17.12 -29.83 24.06
CA VAL A 726 18.35 -29.23 23.52
C VAL A 726 19.29 -30.32 23.00
N ILE A 727 20.21 -29.96 22.09
CA ILE A 727 21.29 -30.84 21.62
C ILE A 727 22.60 -30.37 22.22
N GLU A 728 23.34 -31.23 22.91
CA GLU A 728 24.68 -30.92 23.42
C GLU A 728 25.67 -30.77 22.26
N ILE A 729 26.56 -29.78 22.33
CA ILE A 729 27.66 -29.61 21.38
C ILE A 729 28.96 -30.05 22.03
N GLU A 730 29.50 -31.17 21.57
CA GLU A 730 30.71 -31.78 22.17
C GLU A 730 32.02 -31.34 21.51
N LYS A 731 31.99 -30.80 20.28
CA LYS A 731 33.18 -30.57 19.44
C LYS A 731 33.20 -29.19 18.79
N GLY A 732 34.41 -28.69 18.52
CA GLY A 732 34.66 -27.42 17.83
C GLY A 732 34.57 -26.20 18.74
N LYS A 733 34.60 -24.99 18.15
CA LYS A 733 34.59 -23.72 18.90
C LYS A 733 33.31 -23.46 19.72
N LEU A 734 32.26 -24.25 19.47
CA LEU A 734 30.98 -24.17 20.17
C LEU A 734 30.84 -25.25 21.26
N ALA A 735 31.90 -26.03 21.52
CA ALA A 735 31.88 -27.06 22.55
C ALA A 735 31.54 -26.46 23.93
N GLY A 736 30.66 -27.12 24.67
CA GLY A 736 30.16 -26.66 25.97
C GLY A 736 28.89 -25.78 25.90
N TYR A 737 28.41 -25.42 24.71
CA TYR A 737 27.08 -24.85 24.53
C TYR A 737 26.05 -25.93 24.19
N LYS A 738 24.79 -25.65 24.51
CA LYS A 738 23.62 -26.41 24.10
C LYS A 738 22.93 -25.71 22.93
N TYR A 739 22.54 -26.48 21.92
CA TYR A 739 21.85 -25.98 20.74
C TYR A 739 20.34 -26.20 20.85
N ARG A 740 19.56 -25.18 20.51
CA ARG A 740 18.11 -25.31 20.30
C ARG A 740 17.66 -24.54 19.07
N MET A 741 16.82 -25.15 18.25
CA MET A 741 16.04 -24.43 17.24
C MET A 741 14.68 -24.11 17.85
N GLN A 742 14.43 -22.82 18.13
CA GLN A 742 13.21 -22.37 18.80
C GLN A 742 12.30 -21.61 17.82
N VAL A 743 11.01 -21.90 17.86
CA VAL A 743 9.97 -21.27 17.03
C VAL A 743 9.15 -20.30 17.87
N SER A 744 8.72 -19.17 17.31
CA SER A 744 7.70 -18.29 17.86
C SER A 744 6.36 -18.60 17.18
N PRO A 745 5.47 -19.39 17.80
CA PRO A 745 4.24 -19.84 17.14
C PRO A 745 3.31 -18.68 16.75
N LEU A 746 3.19 -17.67 17.62
CA LEU A 746 2.29 -16.54 17.43
C LEU A 746 2.76 -15.53 16.37
N ASP A 747 4.05 -15.50 16.04
CA ASP A 747 4.55 -14.66 14.96
C ASP A 747 4.71 -15.41 13.64
N CYS A 748 4.67 -16.75 13.68
CA CYS A 748 4.73 -17.59 12.50
C CYS A 748 3.57 -17.32 11.55
N THR A 749 3.86 -17.30 10.25
CA THR A 749 2.87 -17.14 9.17
C THR A 749 2.51 -18.48 8.50
N GLY A 750 3.11 -19.58 8.97
CA GLY A 750 2.82 -20.93 8.48
C GLY A 750 3.23 -21.21 7.04
N CYS A 751 4.17 -20.43 6.49
CA CYS A 751 4.54 -20.55 5.08
C CYS A 751 5.18 -21.89 4.69
N GLY A 752 5.86 -22.57 5.60
CA GLY A 752 6.50 -23.88 5.34
C GLY A 752 7.90 -23.85 4.73
N ASN A 753 8.45 -22.68 4.35
CA ASN A 753 9.80 -22.58 3.74
C ASN A 753 10.90 -23.25 4.58
N CYS A 754 10.84 -23.12 5.91
CA CYS A 754 11.83 -23.73 6.81
C CYS A 754 11.82 -25.27 6.75
N ALA A 755 10.64 -25.88 6.63
CA ALA A 755 10.48 -27.33 6.48
C ALA A 755 10.89 -27.79 5.08
N ASP A 756 10.56 -27.01 4.05
CA ASP A 756 10.94 -27.28 2.66
C ASP A 756 12.47 -27.37 2.50
N VAL A 757 13.19 -26.36 2.97
CA VAL A 757 14.67 -26.29 2.83
C VAL A 757 15.43 -27.20 3.79
N CYS A 758 14.77 -27.81 4.78
CA CYS A 758 15.44 -28.68 5.75
C CYS A 758 16.20 -29.80 5.01
N PRO A 759 17.55 -29.82 5.09
CA PRO A 759 18.37 -30.72 4.26
C PRO A 759 18.58 -32.10 4.90
N SER A 760 18.01 -32.34 6.09
CA SER A 760 18.12 -33.64 6.75
C SER A 760 17.32 -34.70 5.98
N LYS A 761 17.83 -35.94 5.99
CA LYS A 761 17.20 -37.08 5.28
C LYS A 761 15.78 -37.32 5.77
N GLU A 762 15.63 -37.34 7.09
CA GLU A 762 14.34 -37.28 7.78
C GLU A 762 14.10 -35.82 8.18
N LYS A 763 12.89 -35.30 7.93
CA LYS A 763 12.63 -33.86 8.11
C LYS A 763 12.69 -33.50 9.59
N ALA A 764 13.63 -32.62 9.94
CA ALA A 764 13.77 -32.08 11.30
C ALA A 764 12.71 -31.01 11.65
N LEU A 765 11.83 -30.67 10.71
CA LEU A 765 10.73 -29.72 10.89
C LEU A 765 9.48 -30.29 10.22
N ILE A 766 8.40 -30.45 11.00
CA ILE A 766 7.12 -30.99 10.54
C ILE A 766 6.03 -29.95 10.85
N MET A 767 5.17 -29.63 9.89
CA MET A 767 4.10 -28.65 10.10
C MET A 767 2.98 -29.29 10.95
N LYS A 768 2.62 -28.65 12.07
CA LYS A 768 1.55 -29.05 13.00
C LYS A 768 0.58 -27.90 13.23
N THR A 769 -0.63 -28.18 13.74
CA THR A 769 -1.62 -27.13 14.02
C THR A 769 -1.09 -26.17 15.08
N LEU A 770 -1.40 -24.87 14.95
CA LEU A 770 -0.95 -23.84 15.90
C LEU A 770 -1.31 -24.20 17.35
N GLU A 771 -2.55 -24.67 17.59
CA GLU A 771 -3.05 -25.02 18.93
C GLU A 771 -2.18 -26.11 19.60
N SER A 772 -1.73 -27.12 18.84
CA SER A 772 -0.87 -28.19 19.37
C SER A 772 0.52 -27.70 19.79
N GLN A 773 0.94 -26.52 19.30
CA GLN A 773 2.28 -25.98 19.49
C GLN A 773 2.33 -24.76 20.42
N MET A 774 1.22 -24.41 21.09
CA MET A 774 1.17 -23.23 21.97
C MET A 774 2.15 -23.27 23.14
N HIS A 775 2.54 -24.46 23.60
CA HIS A 775 3.59 -24.64 24.61
C HIS A 775 4.96 -24.09 24.16
N GLU A 776 5.21 -23.98 22.85
CA GLU A 776 6.42 -23.35 22.32
C GLU A 776 6.42 -21.83 22.43
N ASP A 777 5.27 -21.18 22.60
CA ASP A 777 5.21 -19.73 22.85
C ASP A 777 5.75 -19.38 24.25
N GLU A 778 5.40 -20.19 25.26
CA GLU A 778 5.97 -20.07 26.60
C GLU A 778 7.49 -20.28 26.58
N ARG A 779 7.97 -21.29 25.83
CA ARG A 779 9.41 -21.55 25.66
C ARG A 779 10.10 -20.40 24.94
N TRP A 780 9.51 -19.86 23.87
CA TRP A 780 10.01 -18.68 23.16
C TRP A 780 10.20 -17.50 24.11
N ASN A 781 9.18 -17.16 24.90
CA ASN A 781 9.20 -16.03 25.83
C ASN A 781 10.26 -16.22 26.93
N LYS A 782 10.42 -17.45 27.46
CA LYS A 782 11.49 -17.78 28.41
C LYS A 782 12.88 -17.65 27.79
N ILE A 783 13.08 -18.13 26.56
CA ILE A 783 14.38 -18.11 25.88
C ILE A 783 14.80 -16.69 25.53
N ILE A 784 13.94 -15.91 24.88
CA ILE A 784 14.26 -14.51 24.49
C ILE A 784 14.58 -13.64 25.72
N LYS A 785 13.95 -13.91 26.87
CA LYS A 785 14.22 -13.17 28.11
C LYS A 785 15.53 -13.57 28.79
N ASN A 786 15.92 -14.84 28.73
CA ASN A 786 16.99 -15.38 29.57
C ASN A 786 18.26 -15.82 28.82
N VAL A 787 18.23 -15.88 27.49
CA VAL A 787 19.35 -16.32 26.65
C VAL A 787 19.84 -15.15 25.80
N THR A 788 21.13 -14.85 25.90
CA THR A 788 21.78 -13.82 25.08
C THR A 788 22.26 -14.42 23.75
N TYR A 789 22.23 -13.64 22.67
CA TYR A 789 22.81 -14.06 21.39
C TYR A 789 24.34 -14.19 21.50
N LYS A 790 24.89 -15.21 20.86
CA LYS A 790 26.32 -15.58 20.92
C LYS A 790 27.01 -15.31 19.58
N ASP A 791 26.89 -14.07 19.11
CA ASP A 791 27.26 -13.62 17.77
C ASP A 791 28.76 -13.34 17.58
N THR A 792 29.53 -13.37 18.67
CA THR A 792 30.99 -13.14 18.71
C THR A 792 31.83 -14.40 18.91
N ILE A 793 31.21 -15.54 19.29
CA ILE A 793 31.92 -16.80 19.55
C ILE A 793 32.51 -17.37 18.24
N VAL A 794 31.76 -17.21 17.14
CA VAL A 794 32.19 -17.55 15.79
C VAL A 794 31.93 -16.36 14.88
N PRO A 795 32.80 -16.06 13.89
CA PRO A 795 32.59 -14.91 13.01
C PRO A 795 31.31 -15.09 12.18
N LYS A 796 30.37 -14.16 12.31
CA LYS A 796 29.02 -14.23 11.71
C LYS A 796 29.04 -14.24 10.18
N GLU A 797 30.04 -13.58 9.59
CA GLU A 797 30.28 -13.46 8.16
C GLU A 797 30.96 -14.68 7.54
N GLN A 798 31.47 -15.61 8.35
CA GLN A 798 32.25 -16.75 7.86
C GLN A 798 31.38 -17.80 7.12
N SER A 799 30.15 -18.03 7.57
CA SER A 799 29.28 -19.05 6.98
C SER A 799 27.80 -18.77 7.22
N VAL A 800 26.94 -19.41 6.41
CA VAL A 800 25.48 -19.41 6.59
C VAL A 800 25.12 -19.82 8.02
N LYS A 801 25.73 -20.88 8.56
CA LYS A 801 25.48 -21.35 9.93
C LYS A 801 25.76 -20.25 10.95
N ASN A 802 26.94 -19.64 10.88
CA ASN A 802 27.39 -18.65 11.87
C ASN A 802 26.53 -17.38 11.84
N SER A 803 26.15 -16.93 10.64
CA SER A 803 25.33 -15.72 10.47
C SER A 803 24.02 -15.77 11.27
N GLN A 804 23.48 -16.97 11.50
CA GLN A 804 22.20 -17.15 12.18
C GLN A 804 22.30 -17.20 13.71
N PHE A 805 23.50 -17.24 14.28
CA PHE A 805 23.70 -17.03 15.72
C PHE A 805 23.68 -15.53 16.10
N ALA A 806 23.72 -14.64 15.11
CA ALA A 806 23.49 -13.21 15.31
C ALA A 806 22.00 -12.90 15.39
N GLN A 807 21.65 -11.95 16.27
CA GLN A 807 20.29 -11.48 16.41
C GLN A 807 19.77 -10.91 15.08
N PRO A 808 18.61 -11.39 14.57
CA PRO A 808 17.93 -10.71 13.49
C PRO A 808 17.43 -9.34 13.96
N LEU A 809 17.86 -8.26 13.31
CA LEU A 809 17.37 -6.89 13.60
C LEU A 809 16.25 -6.46 12.65
N PHE A 810 15.64 -7.43 11.96
CA PHE A 810 14.41 -7.30 11.19
C PHE A 810 13.53 -8.52 11.48
N GLU A 811 12.40 -8.31 12.15
CA GLU A 811 11.56 -9.41 12.67
C GLU A 811 10.05 -9.11 12.58
N PHE A 812 9.28 -10.17 12.32
CA PHE A 812 7.81 -10.18 12.42
C PHE A 812 7.10 -9.13 11.54
N SER A 813 7.69 -8.81 10.39
CA SER A 813 7.14 -7.83 9.44
C SER A 813 5.73 -8.18 8.94
N GLY A 814 5.03 -7.17 8.42
CA GLY A 814 3.72 -7.33 7.77
C GLY A 814 3.75 -8.01 6.38
N ALA A 815 4.89 -8.59 5.98
CA ALA A 815 5.05 -9.21 4.66
C ALA A 815 4.21 -10.51 4.52
N CYS A 816 3.94 -10.90 3.27
CA CYS A 816 3.21 -12.12 2.94
C CYS A 816 3.88 -13.38 3.50
N ALA A 817 3.09 -14.41 3.80
CA ALA A 817 3.62 -15.73 4.17
C ALA A 817 4.51 -16.27 3.03
N GLY A 818 5.79 -16.52 3.32
CA GLY A 818 6.75 -17.00 2.34
C GLY A 818 7.32 -15.93 1.40
N CYS A 819 7.24 -14.64 1.78
CA CYS A 819 7.80 -13.51 1.02
C CYS A 819 9.25 -13.77 0.58
N GLY A 820 9.55 -13.54 -0.70
CA GLY A 820 10.90 -13.67 -1.25
C GLY A 820 11.85 -12.53 -0.90
N GLU A 821 11.34 -11.36 -0.47
CA GLU A 821 12.17 -10.16 -0.24
C GLU A 821 12.85 -10.16 1.14
N THR A 822 12.09 -10.46 2.20
CA THR A 822 12.53 -10.24 3.59
C THR A 822 13.70 -11.10 4.09
N PRO A 823 13.94 -12.33 3.60
CA PRO A 823 15.13 -13.09 3.99
C PRO A 823 16.45 -12.36 3.66
N TYR A 824 16.48 -11.61 2.54
CA TYR A 824 17.64 -10.82 2.13
C TYR A 824 17.92 -9.69 3.13
N ILE A 825 16.90 -8.90 3.47
CA ILE A 825 16.99 -7.81 4.47
C ILE A 825 17.46 -8.37 5.82
N LYS A 826 16.82 -9.45 6.29
CA LYS A 826 17.15 -10.09 7.58
C LYS A 826 18.64 -10.44 7.68
N LEU A 827 19.22 -11.01 6.63
CA LEU A 827 20.65 -11.34 6.65
C LEU A 827 21.52 -10.09 6.76
N ILE A 828 21.23 -9.05 5.99
CA ILE A 828 22.00 -7.80 6.00
C ILE A 828 21.95 -7.17 7.40
N THR A 829 20.79 -7.16 8.05
CA THR A 829 20.68 -6.62 9.41
C THR A 829 21.40 -7.47 10.46
N GLN A 830 21.50 -8.80 10.29
CA GLN A 830 22.33 -9.65 11.15
C GLN A 830 23.83 -9.31 11.03
N LEU A 831 24.28 -8.94 9.83
CA LEU A 831 25.70 -8.65 9.57
C LEU A 831 26.09 -7.23 9.96
N TYR A 832 25.27 -6.22 9.67
CA TYR A 832 25.66 -4.80 9.78
C TYR A 832 24.65 -3.92 10.50
N GLY A 833 23.59 -4.50 11.07
CA GLY A 833 22.46 -3.75 11.61
C GLY A 833 22.79 -2.83 12.79
N ASP A 834 23.88 -3.08 13.50
CA ASP A 834 24.36 -2.25 14.63
C ASP A 834 24.88 -0.86 14.20
N ARG A 835 25.14 -0.65 12.91
CA ARG A 835 25.69 0.60 12.37
C ARG A 835 25.07 1.04 11.05
N MET A 836 23.92 0.48 10.68
CA MET A 836 23.30 0.72 9.38
C MET A 836 22.28 1.87 9.38
N MET A 837 22.26 2.62 8.28
CA MET A 837 21.20 3.58 7.94
C MET A 837 20.52 3.09 6.66
N ILE A 838 19.19 3.08 6.64
CA ILE A 838 18.39 2.56 5.53
C ILE A 838 17.56 3.70 4.91
N ALA A 839 17.82 3.96 3.64
CA ALA A 839 16.91 4.67 2.74
C ALA A 839 16.07 3.62 1.99
N ASN A 840 14.76 3.62 2.22
CA ASN A 840 13.87 2.62 1.63
C ASN A 840 12.90 3.28 0.64
N ALA A 841 12.88 2.82 -0.61
CA ALA A 841 11.94 3.29 -1.63
C ALA A 841 10.51 2.89 -1.26
N THR A 842 9.52 3.68 -1.67
CA THR A 842 8.13 3.25 -1.54
C THR A 842 7.87 1.99 -2.36
N GLY A 843 7.28 0.96 -1.74
CA GLY A 843 7.06 -0.34 -2.36
C GLY A 843 6.71 -1.40 -1.33
N CYS A 844 6.80 -2.69 -1.67
CA CYS A 844 6.61 -3.75 -0.67
C CYS A 844 7.46 -3.54 0.58
N SER A 845 8.74 -3.22 0.36
CA SER A 845 9.74 -3.06 1.41
C SER A 845 9.45 -1.93 2.38
N SER A 846 8.84 -0.83 1.93
CA SER A 846 8.39 0.21 2.85
C SER A 846 7.09 -0.15 3.57
N ILE A 847 6.16 -0.85 2.90
CA ILE A 847 4.90 -1.26 3.51
C ILE A 847 5.13 -2.27 4.63
N TYR A 848 5.83 -3.38 4.38
CA TYR A 848 6.12 -4.31 5.48
C TYR A 848 7.20 -3.79 6.43
N GLY A 849 8.01 -2.82 6.00
CA GLY A 849 9.15 -2.27 6.74
C GLY A 849 8.83 -1.09 7.66
N GLY A 850 7.69 -0.42 7.46
CA GLY A 850 7.34 0.80 8.21
C GLY A 850 5.87 1.22 8.13
N SER A 851 4.91 0.27 8.11
CA SER A 851 3.48 0.62 8.24
C SER A 851 3.10 0.82 9.70
N ALA A 852 2.86 2.07 10.09
CA ALA A 852 2.45 2.40 11.45
C ALA A 852 1.20 1.59 11.88
N PRO A 853 1.18 1.05 13.12
CA PRO A 853 2.13 1.30 14.20
C PRO A 853 3.26 0.25 14.29
N ALA A 854 3.40 -0.64 13.30
CA ALA A 854 4.23 -1.83 13.33
C ALA A 854 5.60 -1.59 12.66
N THR A 855 6.67 -1.54 13.45
CA THR A 855 8.05 -1.34 12.99
C THR A 855 8.87 -2.64 13.20
N PRO A 856 9.22 -3.38 12.13
CA PRO A 856 9.94 -4.66 12.22
C PRO A 856 11.44 -4.52 12.44
N TYR A 857 12.02 -3.36 12.15
CA TYR A 857 13.42 -3.07 12.48
C TYR A 857 13.53 -2.90 13.98
N THR A 858 14.44 -3.62 14.62
CA THR A 858 14.60 -3.66 16.09
C THR A 858 16.04 -3.36 16.50
N ILE A 859 16.28 -3.29 17.81
CA ILE A 859 17.58 -3.02 18.41
C ILE A 859 18.17 -4.27 19.07
N ASN A 860 19.51 -4.31 19.18
CA ASN A 860 20.23 -5.30 19.96
C ASN A 860 20.21 -4.94 21.47
N ASP A 861 20.88 -5.77 22.28
CA ASP A 861 21.04 -5.59 23.73
C ASP A 861 21.79 -4.31 24.14
N LYS A 862 22.59 -3.73 23.23
CA LYS A 862 23.27 -2.44 23.40
C LYS A 862 22.41 -1.23 23.00
N GLY A 863 21.20 -1.47 22.49
CA GLY A 863 20.32 -0.42 21.97
C GLY A 863 20.69 0.08 20.57
N GLU A 864 21.56 -0.65 19.86
CA GLU A 864 21.97 -0.34 18.49
C GLU A 864 21.09 -1.10 17.49
N GLY A 865 20.75 -0.48 16.37
CA GLY A 865 19.96 -1.11 15.32
C GLY A 865 19.80 -0.25 14.08
N PRO A 866 19.13 -0.77 13.04
CA PRO A 866 18.96 -0.06 11.78
C PRO A 866 18.16 1.24 11.97
N ALA A 867 18.72 2.37 11.58
CA ALA A 867 17.96 3.62 11.43
C ALA A 867 17.26 3.58 10.06
N TRP A 868 15.93 3.57 10.05
CA TRP A 868 15.15 3.38 8.82
C TRP A 868 14.32 4.61 8.47
N ALA A 869 14.28 4.98 7.19
CA ALA A 869 13.39 6.01 6.68
C ALA A 869 12.94 5.72 5.24
N ASN A 870 11.72 6.16 4.90
CA ASN A 870 11.20 6.23 3.53
C ASN A 870 10.95 7.69 3.17
N SER A 871 11.60 8.18 2.11
CA SER A 871 11.29 9.47 1.49
C SER A 871 10.12 9.29 0.52
N LEU A 872 10.39 9.06 -0.78
CA LEU A 872 9.37 8.84 -1.79
C LEU A 872 9.66 7.56 -2.61
N PHE A 873 8.96 7.39 -3.74
CA PHE A 873 9.18 6.25 -4.64
C PHE A 873 10.33 6.53 -5.62
N GLU A 874 10.40 7.77 -6.10
CA GLU A 874 11.26 8.23 -7.18
C GLU A 874 12.67 8.62 -6.75
N ASP A 875 12.90 8.97 -5.48
CA ASP A 875 14.11 9.67 -5.01
C ASP A 875 15.02 8.84 -4.10
N ASN A 876 14.76 7.53 -3.96
CA ASN A 876 15.35 6.75 -2.88
C ASN A 876 16.88 6.61 -2.97
N ALA A 877 17.44 6.59 -4.18
CA ALA A 877 18.90 6.53 -4.35
C ALA A 877 19.53 7.83 -3.84
N GLU A 878 18.97 8.96 -4.26
CA GLU A 878 19.38 10.32 -3.91
C GLU A 878 19.20 10.57 -2.41
N TYR A 879 18.14 10.01 -1.81
CA TYR A 879 17.89 10.10 -0.38
C TYR A 879 18.97 9.37 0.42
N GLY A 880 19.31 8.13 0.05
CA GLY A 880 20.43 7.41 0.66
C GLY A 880 21.77 8.09 0.43
N PHE A 881 21.98 8.64 -0.77
CA PHE A 881 23.16 9.43 -1.10
C PHE A 881 23.29 10.69 -0.20
N GLY A 882 22.18 11.36 0.07
CA GLY A 882 22.11 12.48 1.02
C GLY A 882 22.49 12.05 2.45
N MET A 883 22.05 10.86 2.90
CA MET A 883 22.48 10.31 4.18
C MET A 883 24.00 10.06 4.22
N ALA A 884 24.55 9.42 3.18
CA ALA A 884 25.98 9.13 3.07
C ALA A 884 26.82 10.41 3.07
N THR A 885 26.41 11.40 2.28
CA THR A 885 27.05 12.72 2.20
C THR A 885 27.05 13.43 3.56
N GLY A 886 25.91 13.43 4.26
CA GLY A 886 25.78 14.03 5.58
C GLY A 886 26.69 13.37 6.62
N VAL A 887 26.72 12.03 6.65
CA VAL A 887 27.60 11.26 7.54
C VAL A 887 29.07 11.56 7.23
N SER A 888 29.47 11.48 5.95
CA SER A 888 30.83 11.77 5.51
C SER A 888 31.29 13.14 6.00
N LYS A 889 30.45 14.17 5.81
CA LYS A 889 30.79 15.54 6.22
C LYS A 889 31.00 15.70 7.72
N ILE A 890 30.23 14.99 8.54
CA ILE A 890 30.39 15.01 10.00
C ILE A 890 31.67 14.27 10.40
N ARG A 891 32.00 13.17 9.73
CA ARG A 891 33.24 12.41 10.01
C ARG A 891 34.50 13.17 9.59
N GLU A 892 34.47 13.91 8.49
CA GLU A 892 35.53 14.87 8.13
C GLU A 892 35.73 15.94 9.22
N ARG A 893 34.63 16.43 9.81
CA ARG A 893 34.70 17.40 10.91
C ARG A 893 35.35 16.78 12.15
N LEU A 894 34.99 15.55 12.49
CA LEU A 894 35.61 14.80 13.58
C LEU A 894 37.11 14.59 13.34
N ALA A 895 37.51 14.19 12.12
CA ALA A 895 38.92 14.04 11.75
C ALA A 895 39.70 15.34 11.98
N ARG A 896 39.16 16.47 11.52
CA ARG A 896 39.78 17.79 11.73
C ARG A 896 39.91 18.16 13.21
N PHE A 897 38.88 17.90 14.01
CA PHE A 897 38.96 18.14 15.46
C PHE A 897 40.04 17.28 16.13
N MET A 898 40.19 16.04 15.70
CA MET A 898 41.24 15.14 16.20
C MET A 898 42.63 15.60 15.77
N GLU A 899 42.81 16.03 14.51
CA GLU A 899 44.06 16.61 14.01
C GLU A 899 44.44 17.86 14.80
N THR A 900 43.52 18.80 15.00
CA THR A 900 43.76 19.99 15.84
C THR A 900 44.05 19.61 17.30
N GLY A 901 43.35 18.60 17.83
CA GLY A 901 43.58 18.10 19.18
C GLY A 901 44.95 17.43 19.36
N MET A 902 45.52 16.83 18.31
CA MET A 902 46.87 16.29 18.33
C MET A 902 47.93 17.39 18.45
N GLU A 903 47.68 18.57 17.88
CA GLU A 903 48.57 19.74 17.94
C GLU A 903 48.42 20.55 19.24
N ALA A 904 47.30 20.40 19.95
CA ALA A 904 47.01 21.17 21.16
C ALA A 904 47.90 20.78 22.36
N ASP A 905 48.46 21.78 23.06
CA ASP A 905 49.34 21.58 24.23
C ASP A 905 48.58 21.07 25.47
N ASP A 906 47.28 21.35 25.56
CA ASP A 906 46.41 21.00 26.67
C ASP A 906 45.68 19.65 26.49
N MET A 907 46.07 18.87 25.47
CA MET A 907 45.53 17.54 25.21
C MET A 907 46.50 16.45 25.71
N LYS A 908 46.00 15.47 26.47
CA LYS A 908 46.84 14.44 27.06
C LYS A 908 47.42 13.48 26.02
N PRO A 909 48.64 12.94 26.23
CA PRO A 909 49.27 12.00 25.30
C PRO A 909 48.38 10.80 24.94
N GLU A 910 47.68 10.21 25.91
CA GLU A 910 46.83 9.04 25.69
C GLU A 910 45.62 9.38 24.78
N THR A 911 45.10 10.60 24.86
CA THR A 911 44.03 11.09 23.99
C THR A 911 44.55 11.29 22.56
N LYS A 912 45.76 11.82 22.40
CA LYS A 912 46.41 11.99 21.08
C LYS A 912 46.67 10.63 20.41
N GLU A 913 47.06 9.61 21.18
CA GLU A 913 47.22 8.24 20.66
C GLU A 913 45.88 7.65 20.17
N ALA A 914 44.80 7.85 20.93
CA ALA A 914 43.47 7.41 20.53
C ALA A 914 42.97 8.12 19.26
N PHE A 915 43.24 9.43 19.13
CA PHE A 915 42.94 10.20 17.92
C PHE A 915 43.68 9.68 16.69
N LYS A 916 44.99 9.46 16.81
CA LYS A 916 45.79 8.90 15.73
C LYS A 916 45.27 7.52 15.29
N ALA A 917 45.01 6.63 16.27
CA ALA A 917 44.47 5.31 15.98
C ALA A 917 43.11 5.38 15.26
N TRP A 918 42.26 6.36 15.59
CA TRP A 918 40.99 6.57 14.88
C TRP A 918 41.20 7.12 13.46
N LEU A 919 42.07 8.11 13.27
CA LEU A 919 42.38 8.69 11.96
C LEU A 919 42.90 7.63 10.97
N ASP A 920 43.78 6.73 11.44
CA ASP A 920 44.34 5.63 10.64
C ASP A 920 43.32 4.55 10.27
N ALA A 921 42.23 4.42 11.05
CA ALA A 921 41.27 3.32 10.93
C ALA A 921 39.84 3.77 10.59
N LYS A 922 39.58 5.06 10.38
CA LYS A 922 38.21 5.61 10.22
C LYS A 922 37.44 5.01 9.05
N GLU A 923 38.09 4.53 8.00
CA GLU A 923 37.41 3.91 6.85
C GLU A 923 37.18 2.39 6.98
N ASP A 924 37.72 1.75 8.00
CA ASP A 924 37.52 0.34 8.32
C ASP A 924 36.41 0.20 9.37
N ALA A 925 35.32 -0.48 9.03
CA ALA A 925 34.16 -0.58 9.92
C ALA A 925 34.49 -1.28 11.25
N SER A 926 35.20 -2.41 11.21
CA SER A 926 35.51 -3.20 12.40
C SER A 926 36.53 -2.48 13.28
N LYS A 927 37.60 -1.95 12.68
CA LYS A 927 38.63 -1.22 13.43
C LYS A 927 38.12 0.11 13.94
N SER A 928 37.33 0.86 13.16
CA SER A 928 36.72 2.11 13.63
C SER A 928 35.86 1.90 14.86
N LYS A 929 35.15 0.77 14.99
CA LYS A 929 34.40 0.44 16.22
C LYS A 929 35.32 0.30 17.43
N GLU A 930 36.38 -0.50 17.33
CA GLU A 930 37.36 -0.71 18.41
C GLU A 930 38.02 0.60 18.86
N VAL A 931 38.54 1.39 17.91
CA VAL A 931 39.26 2.63 18.24
C VAL A 931 38.32 3.76 18.70
N SER A 932 37.05 3.76 18.28
CA SER A 932 36.05 4.72 18.76
C SER A 932 35.79 4.58 20.27
N GLU A 933 35.77 3.35 20.79
CA GLU A 933 35.62 3.12 22.24
C GLU A 933 36.80 3.72 23.01
N LYS A 934 38.03 3.56 22.49
CA LYS A 934 39.25 4.15 23.07
C LYS A 934 39.20 5.68 23.06
N VAL A 935 38.74 6.29 21.95
CA VAL A 935 38.54 7.75 21.85
C VAL A 935 37.54 8.23 22.91
N VAL A 936 36.36 7.59 23.01
CA VAL A 936 35.34 7.98 23.98
C VAL A 936 35.85 7.87 25.42
N GLU A 937 36.60 6.82 25.75
CA GLU A 937 37.16 6.64 27.08
C GLU A 937 38.25 7.66 27.42
N ALA A 938 39.13 7.99 26.46
CA ALA A 938 40.14 9.02 26.64
C ALA A 938 39.50 10.40 26.86
N LEU A 939 38.49 10.76 26.06
CA LEU A 939 37.80 12.05 26.12
C LEU A 939 37.05 12.31 27.44
N LYS A 940 36.62 11.27 28.18
CA LYS A 940 36.00 11.44 29.51
C LYS A 940 36.92 12.15 30.50
N LYS A 941 38.24 12.07 30.28
CA LYS A 941 39.27 12.67 31.14
C LYS A 941 39.72 14.06 30.66
N GLU A 942 39.15 14.55 29.57
CA GLU A 942 39.45 15.85 28.97
C GLU A 942 38.35 16.87 29.29
N LYS A 943 38.73 18.16 29.37
CA LYS A 943 37.80 19.26 29.67
C LYS A 943 37.79 20.38 28.63
N ASN A 944 38.72 20.33 27.66
CA ASN A 944 38.85 21.32 26.60
C ASN A 944 37.65 21.29 25.64
N GLN A 945 37.52 22.33 24.82
CA GLN A 945 36.38 22.48 23.91
C GLN A 945 36.38 21.40 22.81
N ILE A 946 37.56 21.03 22.28
CA ILE A 946 37.71 19.98 21.26
C ILE A 946 37.11 18.65 21.75
N ALA A 947 37.39 18.27 23.00
CA ALA A 947 36.83 17.08 23.62
C ALA A 947 35.30 17.12 23.71
N LYS A 948 34.72 18.27 24.07
CA LYS A 948 33.26 18.45 24.12
C LYS A 948 32.63 18.35 22.74
N ASP A 949 33.26 18.95 21.73
CA ASP A 949 32.76 18.97 20.36
C ASP A 949 32.80 17.57 19.73
N ILE A 950 33.86 16.79 19.98
CA ILE A 950 33.94 15.39 19.56
C ILE A 950 32.89 14.54 20.30
N MET A 951 32.75 14.70 21.61
CA MET A 951 31.78 13.95 22.41
C MET A 951 30.32 14.21 22.02
N ALA A 952 30.00 15.44 21.60
CA ALA A 952 28.68 15.80 21.07
C ALA A 952 28.34 15.07 19.75
N LEU A 953 29.36 14.61 19.03
CA LEU A 953 29.25 13.92 17.74
C LEU A 953 29.69 12.44 17.81
N LYS A 954 29.85 11.88 19.02
CA LYS A 954 30.40 10.53 19.25
C LYS A 954 29.72 9.41 18.44
N GLN A 955 28.44 9.58 18.12
CA GLN A 955 27.67 8.61 17.31
C GLN A 955 28.23 8.42 15.89
N TYR A 956 29.03 9.37 15.38
CA TYR A 956 29.65 9.31 14.05
C TYR A 956 31.10 8.79 14.06
N LEU A 957 31.66 8.45 15.22
CA LEU A 957 33.02 7.91 15.31
C LEU A 957 33.12 6.56 14.56
N VAL A 958 32.18 5.65 14.82
CA VAL A 958 32.08 4.36 14.11
C VAL A 958 31.58 4.59 12.68
N LYS A 959 32.27 4.01 11.68
CA LYS A 959 31.84 4.06 10.27
C LYS A 959 30.42 3.50 10.13
N LYS A 960 29.53 4.27 9.49
CA LYS A 960 28.15 3.86 9.21
C LYS A 960 28.10 3.09 7.89
N SER A 961 27.16 2.17 7.77
CA SER A 961 26.85 1.48 6.50
C SER A 961 25.53 2.03 5.96
N VAL A 962 25.57 2.73 4.83
CA VAL A 962 24.36 3.28 4.20
C VAL A 962 23.82 2.29 3.20
N TRP A 963 22.56 1.90 3.37
CA TRP A 963 21.86 0.95 2.52
C TRP A 963 20.62 1.59 1.88
N VAL A 964 20.47 1.34 0.59
CA VAL A 964 19.35 1.80 -0.23
C VAL A 964 18.53 0.58 -0.64
N PHE A 965 17.34 0.41 -0.07
CA PHE A 965 16.47 -0.74 -0.33
C PHE A 965 15.31 -0.35 -1.26
N GLY A 966 15.04 -1.15 -2.28
CA GLY A 966 13.85 -0.97 -3.10
C GLY A 966 13.53 -2.17 -3.99
N GLY A 967 12.32 -2.18 -4.54
CA GLY A 967 11.90 -3.20 -5.49
C GLY A 967 12.32 -2.88 -6.93
N ASP A 968 11.99 -3.79 -7.86
CA ASP A 968 12.31 -3.60 -9.28
C ASP A 968 11.65 -2.36 -9.90
N GLY A 969 10.41 -2.01 -9.51
CA GLY A 969 9.74 -0.83 -10.03
C GLY A 969 10.41 0.51 -9.68
N TRP A 970 11.14 0.57 -8.57
CA TRP A 970 11.99 1.73 -8.29
C TRP A 970 13.24 1.71 -9.18
N ALA A 971 14.03 0.64 -9.08
CA ALA A 971 15.38 0.59 -9.65
C ALA A 971 15.39 0.53 -11.19
N TYR A 972 14.39 -0.09 -11.81
CA TYR A 972 14.34 -0.25 -13.26
C TYR A 972 13.57 0.88 -13.96
N ASP A 973 12.59 1.47 -13.28
CA ASP A 973 11.63 2.42 -13.84
C ASP A 973 11.76 3.82 -13.23
N ILE A 974 11.01 4.14 -12.18
CA ILE A 974 10.80 5.54 -11.74
C ILE A 974 12.04 6.18 -11.11
N GLY A 975 12.81 5.42 -10.32
CA GLY A 975 14.02 5.90 -9.66
C GLY A 975 15.30 5.53 -10.39
N PHE A 976 15.21 5.01 -11.62
CA PHE A 976 16.40 4.57 -12.35
C PHE A 976 17.37 5.71 -12.63
N GLY A 977 16.88 6.91 -13.00
CA GLY A 977 17.76 8.05 -13.26
C GLY A 977 18.54 8.49 -12.01
N GLY A 978 17.88 8.45 -10.84
CA GLY A 978 18.52 8.69 -9.54
C GLY A 978 19.54 7.61 -9.17
N LEU A 979 19.16 6.34 -9.34
CA LEU A 979 20.04 5.19 -9.11
C LEU A 979 21.30 5.29 -9.97
N ASP A 980 21.13 5.51 -11.28
CA ASP A 980 22.22 5.68 -12.25
C ASP A 980 23.19 6.79 -11.83
N HIS A 981 22.66 7.96 -11.47
CA HIS A 981 23.47 9.09 -11.00
C HIS A 981 24.26 8.76 -9.73
N VAL A 982 23.62 8.12 -8.74
CA VAL A 982 24.25 7.81 -7.46
C VAL A 982 25.34 6.74 -7.62
N ILE A 983 25.11 5.69 -8.41
CA ILE A 983 26.19 4.71 -8.65
C ILE A 983 27.32 5.28 -9.51
N ALA A 984 27.03 6.28 -10.37
CA ALA A 984 28.07 6.97 -11.12
C ALA A 984 28.96 7.87 -10.25
N SER A 985 28.49 8.29 -9.06
CA SER A 985 29.22 9.21 -8.17
C SER A 985 30.51 8.65 -7.59
N GLY A 986 30.63 7.31 -7.49
CA GLY A 986 31.78 6.64 -6.87
C GLY A 986 31.75 6.59 -5.33
N GLU A 987 30.67 7.05 -4.70
CA GLU A 987 30.56 7.14 -3.24
C GLU A 987 30.19 5.79 -2.60
N ASP A 988 30.66 5.57 -1.37
CA ASP A 988 30.50 4.32 -0.60
C ASP A 988 29.03 4.17 -0.12
N ILE A 989 28.23 3.50 -0.95
CA ILE A 989 26.80 3.27 -0.71
C ILE A 989 26.37 1.92 -1.27
N ASN A 990 25.58 1.18 -0.48
CA ASN A 990 25.09 -0.13 -0.86
C ASN A 990 23.63 -0.08 -1.28
N MET A 991 23.28 -0.73 -2.39
CA MET A 991 21.92 -0.82 -2.89
C MET A 991 21.46 -2.28 -2.98
N LEU A 992 20.27 -2.56 -2.44
CA LEU A 992 19.59 -3.85 -2.60
C LEU A 992 18.32 -3.65 -3.42
N VAL A 993 18.32 -4.23 -4.61
CA VAL A 993 17.17 -4.32 -5.52
C VAL A 993 16.52 -5.69 -5.33
N MET A 994 15.36 -5.71 -4.68
CA MET A 994 14.54 -6.92 -4.51
C MET A 994 13.67 -7.11 -5.77
N ASP A 995 14.20 -7.86 -6.73
CA ASP A 995 13.62 -8.00 -8.06
C ASP A 995 12.50 -9.04 -8.06
N THR A 996 11.27 -8.54 -7.98
CA THR A 996 10.04 -9.33 -8.10
C THR A 996 9.54 -9.35 -9.54
N GLU A 997 10.20 -8.66 -10.46
CA GLU A 997 9.85 -8.55 -11.88
C GLU A 997 8.45 -7.99 -12.18
N VAL A 998 7.78 -7.40 -11.19
CA VAL A 998 6.47 -6.74 -11.28
C VAL A 998 6.34 -5.71 -10.15
N TYR A 999 5.41 -4.76 -10.27
CA TYR A 999 5.09 -3.85 -9.17
C TYR A 999 4.20 -4.56 -8.15
N SER A 1000 4.84 -5.34 -7.28
CA SER A 1000 4.17 -6.23 -6.33
C SER A 1000 3.26 -5.51 -5.32
N ASN A 1001 3.55 -4.25 -4.96
CA ASN A 1001 2.74 -3.50 -3.99
C ASN A 1001 1.39 -3.04 -4.54
N THR A 1002 1.39 -2.53 -5.75
CA THR A 1002 0.20 -1.92 -6.38
C THR A 1002 -0.68 -2.95 -7.10
N GLY A 1003 -0.33 -4.24 -7.03
CA GLY A 1003 -1.17 -5.34 -7.52
C GLY A 1003 -0.58 -6.14 -8.69
N GLY A 1004 0.71 -6.01 -8.99
CA GLY A 1004 1.40 -6.80 -10.00
C GLY A 1004 1.31 -6.20 -11.41
N GLN A 1005 1.55 -4.89 -11.53
CA GLN A 1005 1.75 -4.23 -12.82
C GLN A 1005 3.09 -4.61 -13.43
N ALA A 1006 3.18 -4.51 -14.76
CA ALA A 1006 4.42 -4.71 -15.46
C ALA A 1006 5.47 -3.67 -15.02
N SER A 1007 6.73 -4.05 -15.13
CA SER A 1007 7.90 -3.21 -14.94
C SER A 1007 8.84 -3.38 -16.13
N LYS A 1008 9.91 -2.57 -16.21
CA LYS A 1008 11.02 -2.89 -17.12
C LYS A 1008 11.80 -4.14 -16.70
N ALA A 1009 11.60 -4.62 -15.48
CA ALA A 1009 12.14 -5.89 -15.00
C ALA A 1009 11.26 -7.11 -15.38
N THR A 1010 10.02 -6.89 -15.86
CA THR A 1010 9.13 -7.98 -16.30
C THR A 1010 9.69 -8.69 -17.55
N PRO A 1011 9.79 -10.03 -17.52
CA PRO A 1011 10.31 -10.86 -18.61
C PRO A 1011 9.28 -11.04 -19.75
N VAL A 1012 9.76 -11.47 -20.93
CA VAL A 1012 8.89 -11.78 -22.08
C VAL A 1012 7.92 -12.91 -21.74
N GLY A 1013 6.67 -12.76 -22.15
CA GLY A 1013 5.62 -13.78 -21.98
C GLY A 1013 4.98 -13.82 -20.60
N ALA A 1014 5.50 -13.10 -19.61
CA ALA A 1014 4.82 -12.97 -18.33
C ALA A 1014 3.58 -12.06 -18.48
N ILE A 1015 2.45 -12.52 -17.93
CA ILE A 1015 1.26 -11.70 -17.72
C ILE A 1015 1.43 -10.90 -16.43
N ALA A 1016 1.23 -9.61 -16.57
CA ALA A 1016 1.08 -8.64 -15.51
C ALA A 1016 0.00 -7.64 -15.93
N LYS A 1017 -0.48 -6.79 -15.02
CA LYS A 1017 -1.35 -5.67 -15.41
C LYS A 1017 -0.56 -4.73 -16.35
N PHE A 1018 -1.21 -4.17 -17.38
CA PHE A 1018 -0.57 -3.45 -18.51
C PHE A 1018 0.25 -4.34 -19.46
N ALA A 1019 0.24 -5.65 -19.22
CA ALA A 1019 0.78 -6.67 -20.10
C ALA A 1019 -0.17 -7.89 -20.13
N ALA A 1020 -1.49 -7.63 -20.23
CA ALA A 1020 -2.53 -8.66 -20.12
C ALA A 1020 -2.39 -9.79 -21.15
N ALA A 1021 -1.80 -9.52 -22.32
CA ALA A 1021 -1.51 -10.49 -23.38
C ALA A 1021 -0.04 -10.97 -23.40
N GLY A 1022 0.66 -10.85 -22.27
CA GLY A 1022 2.07 -11.19 -22.11
C GLY A 1022 3.00 -10.06 -22.55
N LYS A 1023 4.02 -9.75 -21.73
CA LYS A 1023 5.02 -8.73 -22.06
C LYS A 1023 5.78 -9.13 -23.33
N ARG A 1024 5.91 -8.17 -24.25
CA ARG A 1024 6.53 -8.38 -25.58
C ARG A 1024 8.00 -8.01 -25.65
N VAL A 1025 8.47 -7.16 -24.73
CA VAL A 1025 9.84 -6.64 -24.72
C VAL A 1025 10.66 -7.38 -23.66
N ARG A 1026 11.91 -7.69 -23.98
CA ARG A 1026 12.84 -8.35 -23.05
C ARG A 1026 13.06 -7.53 -21.77
N LYS A 1027 13.34 -8.23 -20.68
CA LYS A 1027 13.74 -7.65 -19.40
C LYS A 1027 14.94 -6.71 -19.61
N LYS A 1028 14.88 -5.51 -19.03
CA LYS A 1028 16.01 -4.57 -18.95
C LYS A 1028 17.13 -5.21 -18.12
N ASP A 1029 18.37 -5.13 -18.58
CA ASP A 1029 19.52 -5.70 -17.87
C ASP A 1029 20.21 -4.62 -17.03
N LEU A 1030 19.69 -4.39 -15.81
CA LEU A 1030 20.22 -3.38 -14.89
C LEU A 1030 21.67 -3.67 -14.49
N GLY A 1031 22.01 -4.94 -14.30
CA GLY A 1031 23.35 -5.33 -13.87
C GLY A 1031 24.41 -5.02 -14.93
N ILE A 1032 24.16 -5.34 -16.21
CA ILE A 1032 25.09 -4.95 -17.30
C ILE A 1032 25.21 -3.43 -17.41
N MET A 1033 24.11 -2.69 -17.27
CA MET A 1033 24.15 -1.23 -17.31
C MET A 1033 25.05 -0.67 -16.19
N ALA A 1034 24.89 -1.15 -14.97
CA ALA A 1034 25.73 -0.73 -13.84
C ALA A 1034 27.21 -1.13 -14.02
N MET A 1035 27.48 -2.34 -14.52
CA MET A 1035 28.85 -2.81 -14.79
C MET A 1035 29.59 -1.96 -15.84
N SER A 1036 28.86 -1.24 -16.71
CA SER A 1036 29.47 -0.43 -17.77
C SER A 1036 30.32 0.74 -17.25
N TYR A 1037 30.13 1.17 -16.00
CA TYR A 1037 30.97 2.18 -15.35
C TYR A 1037 32.37 1.66 -15.01
N GLY A 1038 32.54 0.35 -14.83
CA GLY A 1038 33.81 -0.27 -14.45
C GLY A 1038 34.13 -0.24 -12.95
N TYR A 1039 33.70 0.81 -12.23
CA TYR A 1039 33.98 1.05 -10.81
C TYR A 1039 32.77 0.85 -9.87
N VAL A 1040 31.70 0.21 -10.34
CA VAL A 1040 30.53 -0.14 -9.52
C VAL A 1040 30.60 -1.62 -9.19
N TYR A 1041 30.53 -2.01 -7.92
CA TYR A 1041 30.36 -3.41 -7.56
C TYR A 1041 28.95 -3.86 -7.91
N VAL A 1042 28.79 -4.97 -8.63
CA VAL A 1042 27.47 -5.47 -9.05
C VAL A 1042 27.35 -6.95 -8.75
N ALA A 1043 26.26 -7.39 -8.13
CA ALA A 1043 25.99 -8.81 -7.90
C ALA A 1043 24.54 -9.17 -8.23
N GLN A 1044 24.35 -10.27 -8.97
CA GLN A 1044 23.04 -10.87 -9.15
C GLN A 1044 22.95 -12.14 -8.31
N VAL A 1045 21.96 -12.19 -7.41
CA VAL A 1045 21.89 -13.20 -6.33
C VAL A 1045 20.54 -13.91 -6.31
N GLY A 1046 20.51 -15.10 -5.71
CA GLY A 1046 19.31 -15.91 -5.52
C GLY A 1046 19.48 -16.82 -4.31
N MET A 1047 18.90 -16.45 -3.18
CA MET A 1047 19.13 -17.10 -1.88
C MET A 1047 18.85 -18.61 -1.93
N GLY A 1048 17.74 -19.00 -2.56
CA GLY A 1048 17.32 -20.40 -2.65
C GLY A 1048 18.19 -21.24 -3.57
N ALA A 1049 18.87 -20.61 -4.54
CA ALA A 1049 19.78 -21.28 -5.46
C ALA A 1049 21.16 -21.51 -4.81
N ASN A 1050 21.72 -20.49 -4.16
CA ASN A 1050 23.02 -20.59 -3.49
C ASN A 1050 23.16 -19.60 -2.32
N GLN A 1051 22.94 -20.09 -1.10
CA GLN A 1051 23.03 -19.29 0.14
C GLN A 1051 24.44 -18.74 0.39
N ASN A 1052 25.49 -19.51 0.06
CA ASN A 1052 26.87 -19.06 0.25
C ASN A 1052 27.25 -17.94 -0.73
N GLN A 1053 26.74 -17.98 -1.96
CA GLN A 1053 26.97 -16.94 -2.96
C GLN A 1053 26.33 -15.61 -2.52
N PHE A 1054 25.10 -15.64 -1.99
CA PHE A 1054 24.48 -14.43 -1.45
C PHE A 1054 25.27 -13.86 -0.25
N LEU A 1055 25.68 -14.71 0.70
CA LEU A 1055 26.51 -14.26 1.82
C LEU A 1055 27.83 -13.63 1.35
N LYS A 1056 28.49 -14.23 0.35
CA LYS A 1056 29.72 -13.70 -0.25
C LYS A 1056 29.47 -12.34 -0.91
N ALA A 1057 28.41 -12.22 -1.70
CA ALA A 1057 28.08 -10.98 -2.39
C ALA A 1057 27.80 -9.80 -1.43
N VAL A 1058 27.10 -10.04 -0.32
CA VAL A 1058 26.84 -9.01 0.71
C VAL A 1058 28.11 -8.57 1.43
N ARG A 1059 29.05 -9.49 1.65
CA ARG A 1059 30.34 -9.19 2.26
C ARG A 1059 31.23 -8.36 1.36
N GLU A 1060 31.30 -8.72 0.08
CA GLU A 1060 32.10 -7.98 -0.90
C GLU A 1060 31.51 -6.59 -1.16
N ALA A 1061 30.18 -6.48 -1.33
CA ALA A 1061 29.49 -5.21 -1.51
C ALA A 1061 29.77 -4.21 -0.38
N GLU A 1062 29.61 -4.63 0.88
CA GLU A 1062 29.82 -3.73 2.03
C GLU A 1062 31.31 -3.45 2.30
N ALA A 1063 32.21 -4.32 1.85
CA ALA A 1063 33.65 -4.07 1.98
C ALA A 1063 34.20 -3.17 0.86
N TYR A 1064 33.48 -3.07 -0.26
CA TYR A 1064 33.89 -2.27 -1.41
C TYR A 1064 33.83 -0.78 -1.07
N PRO A 1065 34.94 -0.02 -1.19
CA PRO A 1065 34.96 1.40 -0.89
C PRO A 1065 34.39 2.23 -2.04
N GLY A 1066 33.11 2.02 -2.36
CA GLY A 1066 32.42 2.63 -3.48
C GLY A 1066 31.00 2.11 -3.65
N PRO A 1067 30.34 2.41 -4.78
CA PRO A 1067 28.94 2.09 -4.98
C PRO A 1067 28.76 0.60 -5.27
N SER A 1068 27.79 0.00 -4.60
CA SER A 1068 27.47 -1.43 -4.68
C SER A 1068 26.00 -1.66 -5.04
N VAL A 1069 25.72 -2.51 -6.02
CA VAL A 1069 24.35 -2.89 -6.44
C VAL A 1069 24.16 -4.39 -6.35
N ILE A 1070 23.25 -4.85 -5.48
CA ILE A 1070 22.84 -6.25 -5.35
C ILE A 1070 21.43 -6.41 -5.92
N ILE A 1071 21.27 -7.24 -6.94
CA ILE A 1071 19.99 -7.56 -7.58
C ILE A 1071 19.56 -8.97 -7.15
N ALA A 1072 18.52 -9.05 -6.32
CA ALA A 1072 18.09 -10.28 -5.66
C ALA A 1072 16.77 -10.81 -6.21
N TYR A 1073 16.77 -12.01 -6.80
CA TYR A 1073 15.53 -12.63 -7.26
C TYR A 1073 14.59 -12.90 -6.08
N SER A 1074 13.39 -12.33 -6.15
CA SER A 1074 12.44 -12.31 -5.04
C SER A 1074 11.08 -12.87 -5.50
N PRO A 1075 10.84 -14.20 -5.38
CA PRO A 1075 9.55 -14.77 -5.74
C PRO A 1075 8.40 -14.14 -4.95
N CYS A 1076 7.29 -13.89 -5.63
CA CYS A 1076 6.16 -13.13 -5.10
C CYS A 1076 4.84 -13.86 -5.32
N ILE A 1077 3.83 -13.55 -4.49
CA ILE A 1077 2.45 -14.01 -4.68
C ILE A 1077 1.90 -13.65 -6.07
N ASN A 1078 2.37 -12.55 -6.66
CA ASN A 1078 1.99 -12.11 -8.01
C ASN A 1078 2.51 -13.03 -9.12
N HIS A 1079 3.52 -13.87 -8.86
CA HIS A 1079 3.94 -14.90 -9.80
C HIS A 1079 2.94 -16.06 -9.85
N GLY A 1080 2.22 -16.28 -8.74
CA GLY A 1080 1.28 -17.38 -8.56
C GLY A 1080 1.98 -18.73 -8.68
N LEU A 1081 2.90 -19.01 -7.75
CA LEU A 1081 3.64 -20.27 -7.70
C LEU A 1081 2.66 -21.44 -7.50
N ARG A 1082 2.67 -22.44 -8.39
CA ARG A 1082 1.75 -23.59 -8.28
C ARG A 1082 2.00 -24.44 -7.03
N LEU A 1083 3.24 -24.52 -6.58
CA LEU A 1083 3.62 -25.20 -5.33
C LEU A 1083 3.34 -24.34 -4.07
N GLY A 1084 2.84 -23.11 -4.25
CA GLY A 1084 2.61 -22.15 -3.19
C GLY A 1084 3.89 -21.46 -2.69
N MET A 1085 3.71 -20.43 -1.86
CA MET A 1085 4.82 -19.63 -1.31
C MET A 1085 5.66 -20.39 -0.27
N GLY A 1086 5.30 -21.62 0.10
CA GLY A 1086 6.14 -22.49 0.92
C GLY A 1086 7.35 -23.05 0.18
N ALA A 1087 7.34 -22.96 -1.15
CA ALA A 1087 8.41 -23.39 -2.03
C ALA A 1087 9.19 -22.20 -2.63
N THR A 1088 9.13 -21.01 -2.03
CA THR A 1088 9.82 -19.79 -2.54
C THR A 1088 11.31 -20.01 -2.77
N GLN A 1089 12.00 -20.68 -1.83
CA GLN A 1089 13.42 -20.98 -1.96
C GLN A 1089 13.69 -21.99 -3.08
N ARG A 1090 12.87 -23.04 -3.18
CA ARG A 1090 12.93 -24.02 -4.28
C ARG A 1090 12.70 -23.37 -5.64
N GLN A 1091 11.71 -22.50 -5.77
CA GLN A 1091 11.43 -21.77 -7.00
C GLN A 1091 12.63 -20.91 -7.44
N THR A 1092 13.34 -20.28 -6.49
CA THR A 1092 14.56 -19.53 -6.78
C THR A 1092 15.66 -20.44 -7.33
N LYS A 1093 15.80 -21.65 -6.77
CA LYS A 1093 16.72 -22.66 -7.28
C LYS A 1093 16.35 -23.12 -8.69
N ASP A 1094 15.08 -23.42 -8.92
CA ASP A 1094 14.57 -23.86 -10.22
C ASP A 1094 14.78 -22.79 -11.31
N ALA A 1095 14.61 -21.51 -10.95
CA ALA A 1095 14.90 -20.38 -11.84
C ALA A 1095 16.37 -20.35 -12.30
N VAL A 1096 17.31 -20.62 -11.39
CA VAL A 1096 18.75 -20.64 -11.73
C VAL A 1096 19.12 -21.89 -12.51
N ASP A 1097 18.66 -23.06 -12.05
CA ASP A 1097 18.95 -24.35 -12.69
C ASP A 1097 18.40 -24.40 -14.15
N ALA A 1098 17.27 -23.72 -14.41
CA ALA A 1098 16.67 -23.61 -15.74
C ALA A 1098 17.27 -22.51 -16.64
N GLY A 1099 18.17 -21.66 -16.11
CA GLY A 1099 18.76 -20.56 -16.89
C GLY A 1099 17.86 -19.33 -17.03
N TYR A 1100 16.78 -19.27 -16.27
CA TYR A 1100 15.91 -18.10 -16.19
C TYR A 1100 16.58 -16.94 -15.43
N TRP A 1101 17.34 -17.27 -14.38
CA TRP A 1101 18.14 -16.34 -13.59
C TRP A 1101 19.60 -16.81 -13.53
N GLN A 1102 20.57 -15.89 -13.54
CA GLN A 1102 21.99 -16.20 -13.41
C GLN A 1102 22.53 -15.66 -12.09
N LEU A 1103 23.56 -16.29 -11.55
CA LEU A 1103 24.27 -15.78 -10.39
C LEU A 1103 25.65 -15.30 -10.85
N TYR A 1104 26.00 -14.06 -10.55
CA TYR A 1104 27.31 -13.50 -10.87
C TYR A 1104 27.69 -12.38 -9.90
N ARG A 1105 28.96 -12.04 -9.89
CA ARG A 1105 29.53 -10.87 -9.20
C ARG A 1105 30.50 -10.16 -10.13
N TYR A 1106 30.49 -8.84 -10.09
CA TYR A 1106 31.44 -7.95 -10.72
C TYR A 1106 32.12 -7.15 -9.61
N ASN A 1107 33.39 -7.44 -9.37
CA ASN A 1107 34.18 -6.79 -8.32
C ASN A 1107 35.31 -5.96 -8.94
N PRO A 1108 35.18 -4.62 -8.98
CA PRO A 1108 36.19 -3.72 -9.56
C PRO A 1108 37.59 -3.89 -8.98
N MET A 1109 37.71 -4.34 -7.72
CA MET A 1109 39.00 -4.50 -7.06
C MET A 1109 39.88 -5.58 -7.70
N LEU A 1110 39.29 -6.58 -8.35
CA LEU A 1110 40.02 -7.68 -9.00
C LEU A 1110 40.84 -7.21 -10.21
N GLU A 1111 40.36 -6.18 -10.90
CA GLU A 1111 41.07 -5.61 -12.05
C GLU A 1111 42.42 -5.01 -11.64
N ALA A 1112 42.49 -4.37 -10.46
CA ALA A 1112 43.74 -3.86 -9.90
C ALA A 1112 44.78 -4.97 -9.64
N GLU A 1113 44.32 -6.22 -9.43
CA GLU A 1113 45.15 -7.43 -9.30
C GLU A 1113 45.46 -8.10 -10.64
N GLY A 1114 45.00 -7.57 -11.77
CA GLY A 1114 45.11 -8.19 -13.10
C GLY A 1114 44.18 -9.39 -13.30
N LYS A 1115 43.11 -9.50 -12.52
CA LYS A 1115 42.09 -10.56 -12.62
C LYS A 1115 40.82 -10.00 -13.27
N ASN A 1116 40.05 -10.87 -13.92
CA ASN A 1116 38.76 -10.48 -14.47
C ASN A 1116 37.79 -10.09 -13.33
N PRO A 1117 37.23 -8.87 -13.33
CA PRO A 1117 36.28 -8.44 -12.32
C PRO A 1117 34.97 -9.22 -12.36
N PHE A 1118 34.59 -9.82 -13.49
CA PHE A 1118 33.35 -10.57 -13.66
C PHE A 1118 33.52 -12.06 -13.37
N GLU A 1119 32.81 -12.56 -12.37
CA GLU A 1119 32.73 -13.97 -11.98
C GLU A 1119 31.30 -14.51 -12.18
N LEU A 1120 31.12 -15.48 -13.08
CA LEU A 1120 29.84 -16.18 -13.27
C LEU A 1120 29.73 -17.34 -12.27
N ASP A 1121 28.98 -17.12 -11.18
CA ASP A 1121 28.86 -18.05 -10.06
C ASP A 1121 27.89 -19.23 -10.33
N SER A 1122 26.90 -19.05 -11.22
CA SER A 1122 25.97 -20.12 -11.61
C SER A 1122 26.60 -21.05 -12.66
N LYS A 1123 26.29 -22.35 -12.57
CA LYS A 1123 26.70 -23.35 -13.56
C LYS A 1123 25.98 -23.17 -14.90
N GLU A 1124 26.41 -23.93 -15.91
CA GLU A 1124 25.67 -24.04 -17.17
C GLU A 1124 24.22 -24.52 -16.92
N PRO A 1125 23.21 -23.78 -17.42
CA PRO A 1125 21.81 -24.15 -17.22
C PRO A 1125 21.39 -25.43 -17.94
N ASP A 1126 20.41 -26.13 -17.36
CA ASP A 1126 19.68 -27.18 -18.06
C ASP A 1126 18.49 -26.57 -18.82
N TRP A 1127 18.74 -26.20 -20.08
CA TRP A 1127 17.75 -25.54 -20.94
C TRP A 1127 16.47 -26.36 -21.15
N ASN A 1128 16.49 -27.68 -20.95
CA ASN A 1128 15.29 -28.51 -21.06
C ASN A 1128 14.26 -28.18 -19.96
N LYS A 1129 14.70 -27.59 -18.84
CA LYS A 1129 13.82 -27.20 -17.71
C LYS A 1129 13.21 -25.82 -17.86
N PHE A 1130 13.61 -25.01 -18.85
CA PHE A 1130 13.16 -23.63 -18.99
C PHE A 1130 11.64 -23.52 -19.15
N GLN A 1131 11.06 -24.32 -20.05
CA GLN A 1131 9.62 -24.31 -20.30
C GLN A 1131 8.80 -24.85 -19.11
N ASP A 1132 9.37 -25.80 -18.36
CA ASP A 1132 8.77 -26.34 -17.15
C ASP A 1132 8.76 -25.29 -16.03
N PHE A 1133 9.84 -24.53 -15.89
CA PHE A 1133 9.91 -23.39 -14.96
C PHE A 1133 8.83 -22.34 -15.28
N LEU A 1134 8.68 -21.92 -16.55
CA LEU A 1134 7.60 -21.00 -16.91
C LEU A 1134 6.23 -21.59 -16.54
N SER A 1135 6.02 -22.87 -16.82
CA SER A 1135 4.75 -23.57 -16.54
C SER A 1135 4.45 -23.74 -15.05
N SER A 1136 5.45 -23.62 -14.17
CA SER A 1136 5.28 -23.71 -12.71
C SER A 1136 4.65 -22.45 -12.09
N GLU A 1137 4.54 -21.37 -12.85
CA GLU A 1137 3.98 -20.09 -12.41
C GLU A 1137 2.68 -19.73 -13.16
N VAL A 1138 1.71 -19.18 -12.44
CA VAL A 1138 0.43 -18.75 -13.03
C VAL A 1138 0.62 -17.60 -14.00
N ARG A 1139 1.57 -16.68 -13.75
CA ARG A 1139 1.82 -15.53 -14.64
C ARG A 1139 2.21 -15.91 -16.07
N TYR A 1140 2.70 -17.13 -16.32
CA TYR A 1140 2.89 -17.66 -17.67
C TYR A 1140 1.78 -18.62 -18.05
N SER A 1141 1.41 -19.56 -17.18
CA SER A 1141 0.45 -20.60 -17.55
C SER A 1141 -0.97 -20.06 -17.82
N SER A 1142 -1.33 -18.87 -17.33
CA SER A 1142 -2.56 -18.16 -17.71
C SER A 1142 -2.52 -17.65 -19.16
N LEU A 1143 -1.36 -17.25 -19.67
CA LEU A 1143 -1.19 -16.79 -21.06
C LEU A 1143 -1.48 -17.92 -22.04
N LYS A 1144 -0.97 -19.12 -21.75
CA LYS A 1144 -1.22 -20.32 -22.57
C LYS A 1144 -2.70 -20.66 -22.68
N LYS A 1145 -3.50 -20.31 -21.66
CA LYS A 1145 -4.96 -20.54 -21.66
C LYS A 1145 -5.73 -19.44 -22.38
N ALA A 1146 -5.37 -18.17 -22.16
CA ALA A 1146 -6.09 -17.03 -22.71
C ALA A 1146 -5.71 -16.74 -24.18
N PHE A 1147 -4.42 -16.87 -24.52
CA PHE A 1147 -3.83 -16.48 -25.80
C PHE A 1147 -2.81 -17.55 -26.25
N PRO A 1148 -3.26 -18.76 -26.67
CA PRO A 1148 -2.38 -19.92 -26.89
C PRO A 1148 -1.36 -19.72 -28.01
N ARG A 1149 -1.71 -18.94 -29.05
CA ARG A 1149 -0.81 -18.62 -30.16
C ARG A 1149 0.34 -17.72 -29.68
N GLU A 1150 -0.02 -16.64 -29.02
CA GLU A 1150 0.89 -15.66 -28.44
C GLU A 1150 1.79 -16.31 -27.39
N ALA A 1151 1.25 -17.20 -26.54
CA ALA A 1151 2.04 -17.96 -25.57
C ALA A 1151 3.16 -18.78 -26.21
N LYS A 1152 2.86 -19.50 -27.30
CA LYS A 1152 3.85 -20.32 -28.01
C LYS A 1152 5.01 -19.46 -28.55
N GLU A 1153 4.69 -18.32 -29.13
CA GLU A 1153 5.67 -17.37 -29.65
C GLU A 1153 6.52 -16.78 -28.52
N LEU A 1154 5.86 -16.26 -27.48
CA LEU A 1154 6.53 -15.54 -26.40
C LEU A 1154 7.35 -16.43 -25.49
N PHE A 1155 6.95 -17.69 -25.25
CA PHE A 1155 7.74 -18.61 -24.43
C PHE A 1155 9.01 -19.07 -25.15
N LYS A 1156 8.95 -19.21 -26.48
CA LYS A 1156 10.15 -19.44 -27.29
C LYS A 1156 11.08 -18.23 -27.22
N ALA A 1157 10.53 -17.02 -27.41
CA ALA A 1157 11.29 -15.79 -27.32
C ALA A 1157 11.90 -15.56 -25.92
N ALA A 1158 11.19 -15.94 -24.84
CA ALA A 1158 11.71 -15.88 -23.47
C ALA A 1158 12.95 -16.76 -23.29
N GLU A 1159 12.92 -17.99 -23.81
CA GLU A 1159 14.06 -18.92 -23.77
C GLU A 1159 15.24 -18.42 -24.61
N GLU A 1160 14.97 -17.93 -25.82
CA GLU A 1160 15.99 -17.34 -26.70
C GLU A 1160 16.66 -16.11 -26.06
N ASN A 1161 15.87 -15.24 -25.41
CA ASN A 1161 16.39 -14.10 -24.67
C ASN A 1161 17.25 -14.52 -23.46
N ALA A 1162 16.84 -15.56 -22.74
CA ALA A 1162 17.63 -16.09 -21.62
C ALA A 1162 18.97 -16.67 -22.09
N LYS A 1163 18.97 -17.43 -23.20
CA LYS A 1163 20.19 -17.94 -23.85
C LYS A 1163 21.10 -16.80 -24.33
N TRP A 1164 20.52 -15.78 -24.95
CA TRP A 1164 21.26 -14.59 -25.38
C TRP A 1164 21.96 -13.91 -24.19
N ARG A 1165 21.25 -13.70 -23.08
CA ARG A 1165 21.80 -13.07 -21.87
C ARG A 1165 22.91 -13.93 -21.25
N TYR A 1166 22.69 -15.23 -21.10
CA TYR A 1166 23.70 -16.16 -20.60
C TYR A 1166 24.98 -16.14 -21.45
N ASN A 1167 24.85 -16.12 -22.78
CA ASN A 1167 26.00 -16.05 -23.68
C ASN A 1167 26.75 -14.72 -23.56
N THR A 1168 26.06 -13.61 -23.28
CA THR A 1168 26.70 -12.32 -22.96
C THR A 1168 27.53 -12.43 -21.69
N TYR A 1169 27.00 -13.01 -20.61
CA TYR A 1169 27.77 -13.22 -19.37
C TYR A 1169 28.97 -14.14 -19.55
N LYS A 1170 28.86 -15.18 -20.39
CA LYS A 1170 30.03 -16.01 -20.75
C LYS A 1170 31.13 -15.21 -21.42
N ARG A 1171 30.78 -14.21 -22.25
CA ARG A 1171 31.79 -13.34 -22.88
C ARG A 1171 32.48 -12.47 -21.84
N TYR A 1172 31.73 -11.87 -20.90
CA TYR A 1172 32.32 -11.11 -19.80
C TYR A 1172 33.27 -11.96 -18.96
N ALA A 1173 32.85 -13.18 -18.57
CA ALA A 1173 33.70 -14.11 -17.81
C ALA A 1173 34.96 -14.58 -18.57
N ALA A 1174 34.99 -14.45 -19.90
CA ALA A 1174 36.12 -14.84 -20.75
C ALA A 1174 37.03 -13.68 -21.15
N MET A 1175 36.71 -12.44 -20.76
CA MET A 1175 37.57 -11.27 -21.01
C MET A 1175 38.90 -11.40 -20.26
N ASP A 1176 39.98 -10.93 -20.89
CA ASP A 1176 41.33 -10.95 -20.33
C ASP A 1176 41.68 -9.58 -19.74
N PHE A 1177 42.06 -9.57 -18.47
CA PHE A 1177 42.45 -8.39 -17.69
C PHE A 1177 43.88 -8.53 -17.14
N SER A 1178 44.65 -9.50 -17.65
CA SER A 1178 46.06 -9.63 -17.29
C SER A 1178 46.82 -8.35 -17.67
N LYS A 1179 47.69 -7.88 -16.76
CA LYS A 1179 48.53 -6.71 -17.03
C LYS A 1179 49.56 -7.10 -18.08
N GLN A 1180 49.64 -6.34 -19.17
CA GLN A 1180 50.72 -6.50 -20.15
C GLN A 1180 52.06 -6.18 -19.45
N GLU A 1181 53.02 -7.11 -19.57
CA GLU A 1181 54.36 -7.02 -18.97
C GLU A 1181 55.20 -5.87 -19.54
#